data_AF-A0A6I1KIE5-F1
#
_entry.id   AF-A0A6I1KIE5-F1
#
_cell.length_a   1.000
_cell.length_b   1.000
_cell.length_c   1.000
_cell.angle_alpha   90.00
_cell.angle_beta   90.00
_cell.angle_gamma   90.00
#
_symmetry.space_group_name_H-M   'P 1'
#
loop_
_entity.id
_entity.type
_entity.pdbx_description
1 polymer ?
#
loop_
_entity_poly.entity_id
_entity_poly.type
_entity_poly.pdbx_seq_one_letter_code
_entity_poly.pdbx_strand_id
1 'polypeptide(L)'
;GTTDCQTCHKASNAASGLSAGHLIHFATATVFTTYTATPGNRSSGGNYIFACPSCHPRNVSSHANGPVAANSAANIFFGFSSAGRNPAWAPGGTTGTDTQGFNYTNGTGGQCNTTYCHSSGTNVNGNNATYTWATAQGTIGCKGCHNYTTGSGALITTGKHSKHVDGTTYSYSCAKCHNATTTNGTGITDKSRHVNKDKDVVWDATNSDGTAYVNASTACSNIYCHSQGTTFPQPYTGAGKAPRTAVTWGGGQTLGCDGCHGNSTYTGYRNAFPLYVSGAPKGNAHQLHADTRTTPANEPQCLHCHSATTTTNTSITGYANHVNESYNVAAGGTYRDGDNVGGAAVAVTVNYTYNAGGSSCNTVSCHPTGLGDANKAATVAYWNNNHQCADCHKIDLVNTSGYHHAMRNYSGSGAAYPTQAPQGDATSGTNSNNRRCTMCHVDHSIFSPMLNINSNARANNLRTDIAVVPTVTGGYTNSDYIGTSGGTGGICITCHTTELTKSTTRILTETSSTKSAAIPFTSYSGSAHEYAIASTMTGPNGGTFQANCSKCHNGRGSGTTLEPSVFSSLTTATHDRNVRRLYASLGANLADGNDENFCYRCHSKTGDTNPGGGPVKTVANKDYYRTATMSNDAEGIFALFAKTNKHNVAGYTGRHKPSTSAGNEDGTYISNSANKHVECADCHNVHSATAVNPTRGAPGVDPTNSVSNWTAPTGYASVSVNGGDDEYRICFRCHSGYNTGLTSWNAAWTDGGKEFSTNNASYHWVEGDKGAAKADTTYGNFNTTYVFKMMPRYNGFTDAQLRGVKMRCSDCHGSDSAENNPNGPHGSAYAKMLKVPVGSLYTVWNSASKYGDTNIWCYNCHSSTFTNTGFSSGGSNYHTTKHNGYQCMDCHIKVPHGWQIPHLLKPYNMPANYAADNARYNGTGGTGGIDIPLGSANWNKSGAWQESGCGSHQNCN
;
A
#
# COMPACT_ATOMS: atom_id res chain seq x y z
N GLY A 1 24.30 -15.65 93.21
CA GLY A 1 24.99 -16.96 93.15
C GLY A 1 25.33 -17.26 91.70
N THR A 2 26.58 -17.62 91.43
CA THR A 2 27.17 -17.96 90.12
C THR A 2 27.22 -19.46 89.86
N THR A 3 26.48 -20.25 90.65
CA THR A 3 26.50 -21.71 90.60
C THR A 3 25.90 -22.22 89.29
N ASP A 4 26.67 -23.02 88.54
CA ASP A 4 26.24 -23.66 87.30
C ASP A 4 25.05 -24.59 87.57
N CYS A 5 23.98 -24.46 86.77
CA CYS A 5 22.75 -25.25 86.93
C CYS A 5 23.03 -26.77 87.00
N GLN A 6 24.02 -27.25 86.23
CA GLN A 6 24.45 -28.65 86.18
C GLN A 6 24.87 -29.23 87.54
N THR A 7 25.31 -28.39 88.48
CA THR A 7 25.79 -28.83 89.79
C THR A 7 24.66 -29.23 90.74
N CYS A 8 23.42 -28.77 90.48
CA CYS A 8 22.25 -29.14 91.25
C CYS A 8 21.34 -30.10 90.48
N HIS A 9 21.08 -29.85 89.20
CA HIS A 9 20.25 -30.70 88.35
C HIS A 9 20.80 -30.74 86.91
N LYS A 10 20.71 -31.88 86.23
CA LYS A 10 21.15 -31.94 84.82
C LYS A 10 20.16 -31.23 83.90
N ALA A 11 20.66 -30.28 83.12
CA ALA A 11 19.88 -29.51 82.15
C ALA A 11 20.48 -29.65 80.74
N SER A 12 20.63 -30.88 80.25
CA SER A 12 21.07 -31.18 78.87
C SER A 12 20.19 -32.24 78.21
N ASN A 13 20.09 -32.23 76.87
CA ASN A 13 19.39 -33.28 76.13
C ASN A 13 20.10 -34.64 76.14
N ALA A 14 21.35 -34.69 76.62
CA ALA A 14 22.16 -35.89 76.73
C ALA A 14 22.01 -36.57 78.10
N ALA A 15 21.28 -35.98 79.04
CA ALA A 15 21.06 -36.52 80.37
C ALA A 15 19.90 -37.51 80.39
N SER A 16 20.16 -38.74 80.84
CA SER A 16 19.09 -39.67 81.24
C SER A 16 18.30 -39.09 82.42
N GLY A 17 16.96 -39.24 82.37
CA GLY A 17 16.06 -38.86 83.48
C GLY A 17 15.24 -37.58 83.30
N LEU A 18 15.34 -36.84 82.18
CA LEU A 18 14.43 -35.73 81.87
C LEU A 18 13.14 -36.21 81.17
N SER A 19 12.03 -35.49 81.38
CA SER A 19 10.78 -35.77 80.67
C SER A 19 10.92 -35.50 79.16
N ALA A 20 10.18 -36.24 78.35
CA ALA A 20 10.11 -36.03 76.91
C ALA A 20 9.79 -34.56 76.54
N GLY A 21 8.95 -33.89 77.34
CA GLY A 21 8.65 -32.46 77.19
C GLY A 21 9.89 -31.55 77.29
N HIS A 22 10.80 -31.81 78.23
CA HIS A 22 12.06 -31.05 78.33
C HIS A 22 12.95 -31.25 77.11
N LEU A 23 13.08 -32.50 76.63
CA LEU A 23 13.92 -32.84 75.48
C LEU A 23 13.44 -32.17 74.17
N ILE A 24 12.14 -31.92 74.04
CA ILE A 24 11.55 -31.21 72.89
C ILE A 24 11.88 -29.71 72.91
N HIS A 25 11.81 -29.07 74.08
CA HIS A 25 12.01 -27.62 74.24
C HIS A 25 13.48 -27.23 74.44
N PHE A 26 14.33 -28.19 74.77
CA PHE A 26 15.73 -28.01 75.04
C PHE A 26 16.56 -29.05 74.27
N ALA A 27 16.54 -28.98 72.94
CA ALA A 27 17.21 -29.92 72.08
C ALA A 27 18.70 -29.58 71.87
N THR A 28 19.46 -29.42 72.96
CA THR A 28 20.91 -29.16 72.93
C THR A 28 21.67 -29.82 74.07
N ALA A 29 22.91 -30.21 73.81
CA ALA A 29 23.83 -30.76 74.81
C ALA A 29 24.50 -29.65 75.64
N THR A 30 24.55 -28.43 75.11
CA THR A 30 25.15 -27.26 75.77
C THR A 30 24.21 -26.73 76.83
N VAL A 31 24.63 -26.79 78.11
CA VAL A 31 23.81 -26.36 79.24
C VAL A 31 23.98 -24.87 79.52
N PHE A 32 22.89 -24.18 79.85
CA PHE A 32 22.97 -22.83 80.39
C PHE A 32 23.64 -22.82 81.77
N THR A 33 24.67 -21.99 81.92
CA THR A 33 25.44 -21.87 83.17
C THR A 33 24.75 -20.98 84.21
N THR A 34 23.75 -20.17 83.83
CA THR A 34 23.10 -19.22 84.75
C THR A 34 21.57 -19.19 84.62
N TYR A 35 20.87 -19.16 85.76
CA TYR A 35 19.40 -19.01 85.84
C TYR A 35 18.91 -17.57 85.60
N THR A 36 19.83 -16.61 85.46
CA THR A 36 19.53 -15.19 85.19
C THR A 36 19.38 -14.87 83.70
N ALA A 37 19.71 -15.80 82.79
CA ALA A 37 19.63 -15.62 81.34
C ALA A 37 18.25 -15.10 80.89
N THR A 38 18.16 -14.13 79.96
CA THR A 38 16.90 -13.55 79.42
C THR A 38 15.95 -14.60 78.83
N PRO A 39 14.60 -14.53 79.03
CA PRO A 39 13.70 -15.56 78.56
C PRO A 39 13.63 -15.39 77.06
N GLY A 40 13.67 -16.48 76.30
CA GLY A 40 13.91 -16.32 74.88
C GLY A 40 14.03 -17.62 74.12
N ASN A 41 13.66 -17.50 72.85
CA ASN A 41 14.05 -18.41 71.81
C ASN A 41 15.57 -18.30 71.56
N ARG A 42 16.28 -19.40 71.75
CA ARG A 42 17.72 -19.59 71.48
C ARG A 42 17.93 -20.72 70.46
N SER A 43 16.87 -21.07 69.74
CA SER A 43 16.88 -22.14 68.74
C SER A 43 17.93 -21.85 67.68
N SER A 44 18.46 -22.93 67.12
CA SER A 44 19.32 -22.88 65.92
C SER A 44 18.51 -23.35 64.72
N GLY A 45 19.13 -23.35 63.52
CA GLY A 45 18.48 -23.88 62.32
C GLY A 45 17.87 -25.28 62.54
N GLY A 46 18.62 -26.17 63.20
CA GLY A 46 18.23 -27.57 63.38
C GLY A 46 17.46 -27.90 64.67
N ASN A 47 17.52 -27.07 65.73
CA ASN A 47 17.04 -27.46 67.06
C ASN A 47 16.20 -26.38 67.74
N TYR A 48 15.07 -26.78 68.36
CA TYR A 48 14.32 -25.92 69.27
C TYR A 48 15.07 -25.84 70.61
N ILE A 49 15.47 -24.63 70.99
CA ILE A 49 16.22 -24.38 72.22
C ILE A 49 15.60 -23.15 72.87
N PHE A 50 14.96 -23.33 74.02
CA PHE A 50 14.45 -22.23 74.83
C PHE A 50 15.30 -22.06 76.08
N ALA A 51 15.57 -20.82 76.47
CA ALA A 51 16.28 -20.54 77.72
C ALA A 51 15.44 -21.06 78.91
N CYS A 52 16.05 -21.71 79.92
CA CYS A 52 15.32 -22.24 81.08
C CYS A 52 14.41 -21.19 81.74
N PRO A 53 14.81 -19.91 81.86
CA PRO A 53 13.94 -18.87 82.39
C PRO A 53 12.70 -18.51 81.55
N SER A 54 12.50 -19.17 80.40
CA SER A 54 11.26 -19.13 79.60
C SER A 54 10.15 -19.93 80.27
N CYS A 55 10.50 -20.91 81.10
CA CYS A 55 9.59 -21.82 81.81
C CYS A 55 9.85 -21.88 83.33
N HIS A 56 10.93 -21.27 83.83
CA HIS A 56 11.29 -21.22 85.25
C HIS A 56 11.55 -19.77 85.71
N PRO A 57 11.31 -19.42 86.98
CA PRO A 57 11.50 -18.05 87.48
C PRO A 57 12.98 -17.68 87.60
N ARG A 58 13.29 -16.39 87.41
CA ARG A 58 14.66 -15.83 87.45
C ARG A 58 15.19 -15.46 88.83
N ASN A 59 14.32 -15.41 89.84
CA ASN A 59 14.68 -14.81 91.11
C ASN A 59 15.42 -15.82 92.02
N VAL A 60 16.51 -15.35 92.64
CA VAL A 60 17.37 -16.15 93.53
C VAL A 60 16.58 -16.69 94.72
N SER A 61 15.64 -15.89 95.23
CA SER A 61 14.79 -16.22 96.37
C SER A 61 13.94 -17.48 96.13
N SER A 62 13.51 -17.75 94.89
CA SER A 62 12.68 -18.91 94.55
C SER A 62 13.48 -20.14 94.14
N HIS A 63 14.72 -19.97 93.70
CA HIS A 63 15.61 -21.07 93.31
C HIS A 63 16.40 -21.65 94.49
N ALA A 64 16.62 -20.87 95.56
CA ALA A 64 17.43 -21.27 96.71
C ALA A 64 16.63 -21.95 97.85
N ASN A 65 15.31 -22.11 97.72
CA ASN A 65 14.43 -22.59 98.81
C ASN A 65 14.20 -24.11 98.83
N GLY A 66 14.89 -24.87 97.99
CA GLY A 66 14.65 -26.31 97.83
C GLY A 66 13.39 -26.65 97.01
N PRO A 67 12.96 -27.92 96.99
CA PRO A 67 11.82 -28.36 96.19
C PRO A 67 10.53 -27.60 96.51
N VAL A 68 9.79 -27.22 95.47
CA VAL A 68 8.51 -26.49 95.56
C VAL A 68 7.41 -27.37 96.16
N ALA A 69 7.49 -28.68 95.92
CA ALA A 69 6.65 -29.71 96.51
C ALA A 69 7.39 -31.06 96.50
N ALA A 70 6.88 -32.05 97.24
CA ALA A 70 7.46 -33.41 97.32
C ALA A 70 7.65 -34.11 95.95
N ASN A 71 6.85 -33.69 94.98
CA ASN A 71 6.74 -34.19 93.61
C ASN A 71 7.23 -33.19 92.55
N SER A 72 7.71 -31.99 92.94
CA SER A 72 8.17 -30.95 92.00
C SER A 72 9.38 -30.19 92.57
N ALA A 73 10.56 -30.51 92.06
CA ALA A 73 11.79 -29.85 92.50
C ALA A 73 11.99 -28.41 91.98
N ALA A 74 11.35 -28.02 90.87
CA ALA A 74 11.52 -26.70 90.25
C ALA A 74 10.21 -25.90 90.19
N ASN A 75 10.31 -24.57 90.31
CA ASN A 75 9.18 -23.65 90.12
C ASN A 75 8.91 -23.43 88.63
N ILE A 76 7.64 -23.38 88.23
CA ILE A 76 7.22 -23.13 86.85
C ILE A 76 6.71 -21.69 86.70
N PHE A 77 7.23 -20.98 85.69
CA PHE A 77 6.85 -19.62 85.31
C PHE A 77 7.00 -19.41 83.80
N PHE A 78 6.03 -18.80 83.12
CA PHE A 78 6.05 -18.65 81.66
C PHE A 78 6.61 -17.30 81.21
N GLY A 79 7.92 -17.12 81.35
CA GLY A 79 8.61 -15.86 81.06
C GLY A 79 8.72 -15.47 79.59
N PHE A 80 8.45 -16.40 78.68
CA PHE A 80 8.46 -16.13 77.23
C PHE A 80 7.04 -15.83 76.67
N SER A 81 5.99 -15.99 77.50
CA SER A 81 4.62 -15.59 77.17
C SER A 81 4.29 -14.21 77.75
N SER A 82 3.36 -13.48 77.12
CA SER A 82 2.88 -12.19 77.64
C SER A 82 1.98 -12.38 78.87
N ALA A 83 1.90 -11.38 79.76
CA ALA A 83 0.98 -11.40 80.91
C ALA A 83 -0.47 -11.69 80.46
N GLY A 84 -1.16 -12.59 81.16
CA GLY A 84 -2.50 -13.09 80.78
C GLY A 84 -2.52 -14.24 79.78
N ARG A 85 -1.35 -14.73 79.33
CA ARG A 85 -1.19 -15.87 78.39
C ARG A 85 -0.38 -17.02 79.01
N ASN A 86 -0.46 -17.14 80.32
CA ASN A 86 0.17 -18.22 81.08
C ASN A 86 -0.88 -19.30 81.34
N PRO A 87 -0.58 -20.58 81.10
CA PRO A 87 -1.50 -21.65 81.46
C PRO A 87 -1.63 -21.72 82.99
N ALA A 88 -2.80 -22.16 83.46
CA ALA A 88 -2.95 -22.56 84.85
C ALA A 88 -2.09 -23.80 85.09
N TRP A 89 -1.16 -23.75 86.06
CA TRP A 89 -0.29 -24.87 86.39
C TRP A 89 -0.31 -25.12 87.91
N ALA A 90 -0.43 -26.38 88.28
CA ALA A 90 -0.30 -26.87 89.65
C ALA A 90 0.47 -28.21 89.66
N PRO A 91 1.25 -28.50 90.70
CA PRO A 91 2.00 -29.75 90.81
C PRO A 91 1.05 -30.96 90.88
N GLY A 92 1.27 -31.95 90.01
CA GLY A 92 0.55 -33.23 89.96
C GLY A 92 1.35 -34.38 90.55
N GLY A 93 0.92 -35.64 90.37
CA GLY A 93 1.70 -36.80 90.87
C GLY A 93 3.14 -36.87 90.34
N THR A 94 4.05 -37.51 91.09
CA THR A 94 5.44 -37.73 90.65
C THR A 94 5.45 -38.52 89.34
N THR A 95 6.03 -37.94 88.31
CA THR A 95 6.15 -38.55 86.97
C THR A 95 7.47 -39.29 86.82
N GLY A 96 8.54 -38.80 87.45
CA GLY A 96 9.83 -39.47 87.47
C GLY A 96 10.83 -38.74 88.35
N THR A 97 12.04 -39.28 88.40
CA THR A 97 13.17 -38.73 89.16
C THR A 97 14.35 -38.54 88.20
N ASP A 98 15.00 -37.39 88.25
CA ASP A 98 16.21 -37.14 87.48
C ASP A 98 17.40 -37.95 88.02
N THR A 99 18.51 -37.95 87.28
CA THR A 99 19.73 -38.69 87.68
C THR A 99 20.45 -38.11 88.89
N GLN A 100 20.03 -36.95 89.38
CA GLN A 100 20.53 -36.31 90.61
C GLN A 100 19.58 -36.53 91.81
N GLY A 101 18.51 -37.32 91.63
CA GLY A 101 17.59 -37.72 92.70
C GLY A 101 16.38 -36.81 92.87
N PHE A 102 16.12 -35.89 91.94
CA PHE A 102 15.04 -34.92 92.09
C PHE A 102 13.76 -35.33 91.35
N ASN A 103 12.66 -35.33 92.08
CA ASN A 103 11.34 -35.65 91.55
C ASN A 103 10.80 -34.52 90.66
N TYR A 104 10.22 -34.91 89.53
CA TYR A 104 9.47 -34.01 88.65
C TYR A 104 8.07 -34.54 88.39
N THR A 105 7.16 -33.63 88.03
CA THR A 105 5.78 -33.90 87.66
C THR A 105 5.45 -33.23 86.33
N ASN A 106 4.56 -33.83 85.54
CA ASN A 106 3.96 -33.18 84.38
C ASN A 106 2.91 -32.11 84.76
N GLY A 107 2.52 -32.01 86.04
CA GLY A 107 1.48 -31.11 86.54
C GLY A 107 0.05 -31.64 86.34
N THR A 108 -0.94 -31.05 87.02
CA THR A 108 -2.38 -31.35 86.85
C THR A 108 -3.09 -30.23 86.09
N GLY A 109 -3.84 -30.57 85.04
CA GLY A 109 -4.82 -29.68 84.40
C GLY A 109 -4.27 -28.54 83.51
N GLY A 110 -2.96 -28.37 83.38
CA GLY A 110 -2.36 -27.30 82.57
C GLY A 110 -2.34 -27.61 81.07
N GLN A 111 -3.35 -27.17 80.34
CA GLN A 111 -3.29 -27.12 78.87
C GLN A 111 -2.31 -26.01 78.46
N CYS A 112 -1.28 -26.34 77.68
CA CYS A 112 -0.27 -25.36 77.24
C CYS A 112 -0.79 -24.44 76.12
N ASN A 113 -2.04 -24.61 75.69
CA ASN A 113 -2.68 -23.96 74.53
C ASN A 113 -2.75 -22.42 74.61
N THR A 114 -2.58 -21.84 75.80
CA THR A 114 -2.60 -20.39 76.00
C THR A 114 -1.21 -19.76 75.88
N THR A 115 -0.14 -20.56 75.80
CA THR A 115 1.23 -20.07 75.60
C THR A 115 1.46 -19.62 74.16
N TYR A 116 2.41 -18.71 73.95
CA TYR A 116 2.79 -18.26 72.61
C TYR A 116 3.22 -19.44 71.71
N CYS A 117 4.06 -20.34 72.21
CA CYS A 117 4.65 -21.43 71.40
C CYS A 117 3.64 -22.52 71.00
N HIS A 118 2.54 -22.67 71.73
CA HIS A 118 1.47 -23.62 71.45
C HIS A 118 0.16 -22.92 71.03
N SER A 119 0.32 -21.78 70.35
CA SER A 119 -0.77 -21.00 69.75
C SER A 119 -0.73 -21.08 68.22
N SER A 120 -1.72 -20.49 67.55
CA SER A 120 -1.73 -20.31 66.10
C SER A 120 -0.77 -19.23 65.57
N GLY A 121 0.14 -18.74 66.40
CA GLY A 121 1.13 -17.72 66.02
C GLY A 121 0.57 -16.32 65.78
N THR A 122 -0.73 -16.08 66.05
CA THR A 122 -1.42 -14.82 65.68
C THR A 122 -1.87 -13.94 66.85
N ASN A 123 -1.24 -14.06 68.03
CA ASN A 123 -1.56 -13.27 69.24
C ASN A 123 -2.97 -13.45 69.83
N VAL A 124 -3.82 -14.33 69.28
CA VAL A 124 -5.14 -14.68 69.84
C VAL A 124 -5.19 -16.17 70.20
N ASN A 125 -5.75 -16.47 71.38
CA ASN A 125 -5.93 -17.84 71.88
C ASN A 125 -6.82 -18.63 70.91
N GLY A 126 -6.35 -19.80 70.50
CA GLY A 126 -7.06 -20.67 69.57
C GLY A 126 -6.06 -21.53 68.81
N ASN A 127 -5.75 -22.67 69.41
CA ASN A 127 -5.04 -23.74 68.73
C ASN A 127 -6.06 -24.70 68.11
N ASN A 128 -5.71 -25.37 67.01
CA ASN A 128 -6.60 -26.37 66.40
C ASN A 128 -6.63 -27.71 67.17
N ALA A 129 -5.75 -27.88 68.15
CA ALA A 129 -5.62 -29.08 69.00
C ALA A 129 -5.40 -28.72 70.48
N THR A 130 -5.45 -29.71 71.37
CA THR A 130 -5.10 -29.53 72.79
C THR A 130 -3.74 -30.14 73.11
N TYR A 131 -2.92 -29.42 73.85
CA TYR A 131 -1.56 -29.78 74.21
C TYR A 131 -1.35 -29.77 75.72
N THR A 132 -0.55 -30.73 76.18
CA THR A 132 -0.11 -30.85 77.57
C THR A 132 1.39 -31.14 77.59
N TRP A 133 2.03 -31.00 78.75
CA TRP A 133 3.45 -31.34 78.92
C TRP A 133 3.77 -32.81 78.59
N ALA A 134 2.76 -33.69 78.61
CA ALA A 134 2.90 -35.12 78.32
C ALA A 134 2.70 -35.47 76.82
N THR A 135 2.36 -34.51 75.96
CA THR A 135 2.14 -34.78 74.53
C THR A 135 3.46 -35.21 73.86
N ALA A 136 3.46 -36.37 73.19
CA ALA A 136 4.66 -36.96 72.59
C ALA A 136 5.18 -36.14 71.38
N GLN A 137 6.50 -36.24 71.12
CA GLN A 137 7.13 -35.64 69.96
C GLN A 137 6.64 -36.33 68.66
N GLY A 138 6.43 -35.55 67.60
CA GLY A 138 6.13 -36.09 66.26
C GLY A 138 4.64 -36.38 65.98
N THR A 139 3.75 -36.21 66.97
CA THR A 139 2.30 -36.37 66.77
C THR A 139 1.61 -35.12 66.22
N ILE A 140 2.35 -34.04 65.96
CA ILE A 140 1.82 -32.71 65.60
C ILE A 140 2.31 -32.32 64.20
N GLY A 141 1.39 -32.22 63.26
CA GLY A 141 1.62 -31.55 61.96
C GLY A 141 1.25 -30.06 62.03
N CYS A 142 1.59 -29.29 61.00
CA CYS A 142 1.37 -27.82 60.95
C CYS A 142 -0.07 -27.41 61.29
N LYS A 143 -1.07 -28.18 60.82
CA LYS A 143 -2.50 -27.97 61.11
C LYS A 143 -2.81 -27.91 62.60
N GLY A 144 -2.08 -28.68 63.41
CA GLY A 144 -2.24 -28.69 64.84
C GLY A 144 -2.07 -27.31 65.45
N CYS A 145 -1.19 -26.48 64.88
CA CYS A 145 -0.90 -25.12 65.34
C CYS A 145 -1.72 -24.06 64.62
N HIS A 146 -1.64 -24.02 63.29
CA HIS A 146 -2.33 -23.03 62.46
C HIS A 146 -2.96 -23.70 61.24
N ASN A 147 -3.98 -23.07 60.66
CA ASN A 147 -4.56 -23.56 59.40
C ASN A 147 -3.50 -23.65 58.30
N TYR A 148 -3.71 -24.57 57.36
CA TYR A 148 -2.75 -24.89 56.32
C TYR A 148 -3.45 -24.81 54.95
N THR A 149 -3.47 -25.87 54.16
CA THR A 149 -4.15 -25.93 52.86
C THR A 149 -5.54 -26.53 52.96
N THR A 150 -6.37 -26.32 51.94
CA THR A 150 -7.68 -26.99 51.80
C THR A 150 -7.57 -28.52 51.90
N GLY A 151 -6.51 -29.10 51.32
CA GLY A 151 -6.23 -30.54 51.40
C GLY A 151 -5.95 -31.08 52.81
N SER A 152 -5.63 -30.20 53.77
CA SER A 152 -5.49 -30.57 55.20
C SER A 152 -6.80 -30.45 55.99
N GLY A 153 -7.89 -30.00 55.36
CA GLY A 153 -9.22 -29.84 55.96
C GLY A 153 -9.47 -28.51 56.66
N ALA A 154 -8.53 -27.56 56.66
CA ALA A 154 -8.75 -26.18 57.11
C ALA A 154 -7.77 -25.21 56.41
N LEU A 155 -8.30 -24.38 55.51
CA LEU A 155 -7.54 -23.38 54.76
C LEU A 155 -7.22 -22.16 55.63
N ILE A 156 -6.01 -21.63 55.51
CA ILE A 156 -5.66 -20.33 56.11
C ILE A 156 -6.35 -19.18 55.34
N THR A 157 -7.21 -18.43 56.03
CA THR A 157 -8.04 -17.36 55.44
C THR A 157 -7.55 -15.95 55.77
N THR A 158 -6.52 -15.81 56.61
CA THR A 158 -5.97 -14.50 56.96
C THR A 158 -5.33 -13.83 55.73
N GLY A 159 -5.56 -12.52 55.56
CA GLY A 159 -5.00 -11.75 54.45
C GLY A 159 -5.43 -12.29 53.08
N LYS A 160 -4.45 -12.69 52.26
CA LYS A 160 -4.64 -13.25 50.91
C LYS A 160 -4.14 -14.68 50.75
N HIS A 161 -3.95 -15.40 51.85
CA HIS A 161 -3.55 -16.80 51.79
C HIS A 161 -4.50 -17.65 50.94
N SER A 162 -5.82 -17.45 51.05
CA SER A 162 -6.81 -18.20 50.28
C SER A 162 -6.68 -18.05 48.76
N LYS A 163 -6.03 -16.99 48.28
CA LYS A 163 -5.73 -16.84 46.84
C LYS A 163 -4.46 -17.58 46.44
N HIS A 164 -3.51 -17.75 47.34
CA HIS A 164 -2.18 -18.26 47.02
C HIS A 164 -2.03 -19.75 47.33
N VAL A 165 -2.62 -20.25 48.42
CA VAL A 165 -2.39 -21.63 48.90
C VAL A 165 -3.60 -22.55 48.73
N ASP A 166 -4.71 -22.04 48.19
CA ASP A 166 -5.88 -22.88 47.89
C ASP A 166 -5.62 -23.77 46.67
N GLY A 167 -5.97 -25.05 46.80
CA GLY A 167 -5.83 -26.07 45.76
C GLY A 167 -6.74 -25.86 44.55
N THR A 168 -7.73 -24.98 44.64
CA THR A 168 -8.61 -24.61 43.51
C THR A 168 -8.05 -23.47 42.63
N THR A 169 -6.97 -22.82 43.08
CA THR A 169 -6.36 -21.67 42.38
C THR A 169 -4.86 -21.92 42.12
N TYR A 170 -3.95 -21.12 42.69
CA TYR A 170 -2.51 -21.22 42.43
C TYR A 170 -1.82 -22.33 43.22
N SER A 171 -2.38 -22.77 44.35
CA SER A 171 -1.87 -23.90 45.15
C SER A 171 -0.38 -23.83 45.50
N TYR A 172 0.14 -22.64 45.80
CA TYR A 172 1.55 -22.45 46.15
C TYR A 172 1.91 -23.08 47.50
N SER A 173 3.11 -23.66 47.55
CA SER A 173 3.75 -24.04 48.82
C SER A 173 4.11 -22.80 49.65
N CYS A 174 4.04 -22.92 50.97
CA CYS A 174 4.42 -21.87 51.91
C CYS A 174 5.87 -21.41 51.72
N ALA A 175 6.75 -22.30 51.23
CA ALA A 175 8.16 -22.00 50.97
C ALA A 175 8.34 -20.88 49.93
N LYS A 176 7.33 -20.61 49.08
CA LYS A 176 7.39 -19.51 48.11
C LYS A 176 7.57 -18.13 48.78
N CYS A 177 6.93 -17.92 49.94
CA CYS A 177 7.01 -16.67 50.70
C CYS A 177 7.79 -16.79 52.01
N HIS A 178 7.90 -18.00 52.56
CA HIS A 178 8.51 -18.28 53.85
C HIS A 178 9.75 -19.18 53.69
N ASN A 179 10.55 -18.95 52.63
CA ASN A 179 11.66 -19.82 52.23
C ASN A 179 12.73 -19.96 53.33
N ALA A 180 12.94 -18.92 54.13
CA ALA A 180 13.84 -18.95 55.27
C ALA A 180 13.29 -19.78 56.46
N THR A 181 11.98 -20.02 56.53
CA THR A 181 11.32 -20.70 57.65
C THR A 181 10.94 -22.15 57.30
N THR A 182 10.56 -22.43 56.05
CA THR A 182 10.11 -23.76 55.62
C THR A 182 10.64 -24.11 54.23
N THR A 183 10.98 -25.39 54.03
CA THR A 183 11.56 -25.89 52.78
C THR A 183 10.49 -26.21 51.72
N ASN A 184 9.35 -26.73 52.16
CA ASN A 184 8.30 -27.24 51.27
C ASN A 184 6.88 -26.96 51.82
N GLY A 185 6.77 -26.16 52.88
CA GLY A 185 5.52 -25.87 53.59
C GLY A 185 5.15 -26.92 54.64
N THR A 186 5.89 -28.01 54.80
CA THR A 186 5.66 -29.01 55.87
C THR A 186 6.89 -29.25 56.74
N GLY A 187 8.10 -29.10 56.19
CA GLY A 187 9.36 -29.12 56.93
C GLY A 187 9.79 -27.71 57.36
N ILE A 188 10.32 -27.59 58.58
CA ILE A 188 10.88 -26.33 59.11
C ILE A 188 12.37 -26.26 58.78
N THR A 189 12.79 -25.26 58.00
CA THR A 189 14.19 -25.03 57.60
C THR A 189 14.99 -24.42 58.75
N ASP A 190 14.44 -23.39 59.38
CA ASP A 190 15.08 -22.68 60.49
C ASP A 190 14.13 -22.56 61.67
N LYS A 191 14.37 -23.38 62.69
CA LYS A 191 13.57 -23.40 63.92
C LYS A 191 13.69 -22.11 64.72
N SER A 192 14.76 -21.31 64.53
CA SER A 192 14.88 -19.99 65.15
C SER A 192 13.85 -19.00 64.61
N ARG A 193 13.47 -19.12 63.33
CA ARG A 193 12.50 -18.24 62.66
C ARG A 193 11.05 -18.71 62.78
N HIS A 194 10.83 -20.00 63.06
CA HIS A 194 9.46 -20.53 63.20
C HIS A 194 8.72 -20.02 64.46
N VAL A 195 9.46 -19.70 65.54
CA VAL A 195 8.89 -19.35 66.86
C VAL A 195 9.53 -18.09 67.47
N ASN A 196 9.84 -17.08 66.65
CA ASN A 196 10.48 -15.81 67.05
C ASN A 196 9.50 -14.66 67.35
N LYS A 197 8.18 -14.87 67.24
CA LYS A 197 7.09 -13.87 67.35
C LYS A 197 6.89 -12.98 66.13
N ASP A 198 7.64 -13.23 65.05
CA ASP A 198 7.53 -12.50 63.81
C ASP A 198 6.96 -13.37 62.68
N LYS A 199 6.47 -12.71 61.63
CA LYS A 199 6.01 -13.36 60.40
C LYS A 199 7.08 -13.18 59.34
N ASP A 200 8.14 -13.97 59.41
CA ASP A 200 9.26 -13.91 58.47
C ASP A 200 8.81 -14.19 57.04
N VAL A 201 8.81 -13.18 56.18
CA VAL A 201 8.60 -13.35 54.74
C VAL A 201 9.92 -13.12 54.04
N VAL A 202 10.45 -14.22 53.49
CA VAL A 202 11.64 -14.25 52.64
C VAL A 202 11.25 -15.07 51.43
N TRP A 203 11.19 -14.39 50.29
CA TRP A 203 10.75 -14.99 49.03
C TRP A 203 11.75 -16.03 48.50
N ASP A 204 11.25 -16.94 47.67
CA ASP A 204 12.09 -17.82 46.87
C ASP A 204 12.83 -17.06 45.75
N ALA A 205 13.68 -17.78 45.02
CA ALA A 205 14.48 -17.20 43.95
C ALA A 205 13.65 -16.60 42.80
N THR A 206 12.39 -17.00 42.62
CA THR A 206 11.49 -16.41 41.62
C THR A 206 11.16 -14.94 41.94
N ASN A 207 11.24 -14.53 43.21
CA ASN A 207 10.92 -13.17 43.64
C ASN A 207 12.02 -12.60 44.55
N SER A 208 13.29 -12.82 44.22
CA SER A 208 14.44 -12.39 45.03
C SER A 208 14.57 -10.87 45.19
N ASP A 209 13.92 -10.07 44.33
CA ASP A 209 13.78 -8.61 44.42
C ASP A 209 12.59 -8.16 45.28
N GLY A 210 11.79 -9.11 45.78
CA GLY A 210 10.72 -8.85 46.73
C GLY A 210 11.28 -8.37 48.06
N THR A 211 10.88 -7.17 48.48
CA THR A 211 11.17 -6.66 49.82
C THR A 211 10.44 -7.51 50.87
N ALA A 212 11.06 -7.67 52.05
CA ALA A 212 10.45 -8.39 53.16
C ALA A 212 9.08 -7.75 53.51
N TYR A 213 8.04 -8.56 53.62
CA TYR A 213 6.72 -8.08 54.07
C TYR A 213 6.84 -7.52 55.49
N VAL A 214 6.46 -6.26 55.67
CA VAL A 214 6.54 -5.58 56.97
C VAL A 214 5.17 -5.55 57.65
N ASN A 215 4.07 -5.42 56.89
CA ASN A 215 2.69 -5.43 57.42
C ASN A 215 1.62 -5.51 56.31
N ALA A 216 0.33 -5.52 56.69
CA ALA A 216 -0.80 -5.70 55.78
C ALA A 216 -0.90 -4.66 54.65
N SER A 217 -0.25 -3.50 54.82
CA SER A 217 -0.16 -2.41 53.84
C SER A 217 1.02 -2.54 52.88
N THR A 218 1.87 -3.57 53.00
CA THR A 218 2.97 -3.80 52.06
C THR A 218 2.42 -4.08 50.66
N ALA A 219 2.84 -3.24 49.70
CA ALA A 219 2.53 -3.43 48.29
C ALA A 219 3.38 -4.54 47.69
N CYS A 220 2.76 -5.43 46.90
CA CYS A 220 3.44 -6.54 46.25
C CYS A 220 3.83 -6.21 44.80
N SER A 221 4.13 -4.96 44.47
CA SER A 221 4.35 -4.52 43.07
C SER A 221 5.76 -4.77 42.53
N ASN A 222 6.63 -5.43 43.31
CA ASN A 222 8.03 -5.71 43.02
C ASN A 222 8.33 -7.22 42.92
N ILE A 223 7.32 -8.04 42.62
CA ILE A 223 7.48 -9.50 42.48
C ILE A 223 6.94 -9.95 41.12
N TYR A 224 7.45 -11.06 40.59
CA TYR A 224 7.07 -11.59 39.28
C TYR A 224 5.56 -11.80 39.15
N CYS A 225 4.93 -12.41 40.16
CA CYS A 225 3.50 -12.77 40.15
C CYS A 225 2.55 -11.56 40.15
N HIS A 226 3.04 -10.40 40.57
CA HIS A 226 2.29 -9.14 40.59
C HIS A 226 3.02 -8.10 39.74
N SER A 227 3.52 -8.54 38.58
CA SER A 227 4.10 -7.72 37.52
C SER A 227 3.22 -7.77 36.27
N GLN A 228 3.64 -7.13 35.18
CA GLN A 228 2.96 -7.29 33.88
C GLN A 228 3.24 -8.64 33.20
N GLY A 229 4.09 -9.51 33.77
CA GLY A 229 4.45 -10.81 33.18
C GLY A 229 5.09 -10.72 31.78
N THR A 230 5.52 -9.53 31.35
CA THR A 230 6.08 -9.31 30.01
C THR A 230 7.51 -9.81 29.92
N THR A 231 8.26 -9.83 31.01
CA THR A 231 9.70 -10.13 31.09
C THR A 231 10.01 -10.94 32.35
N PHE A 232 10.92 -11.91 32.25
CA PHE A 232 11.32 -12.77 33.37
C PHE A 232 12.49 -12.21 34.20
N PRO A 233 13.47 -11.50 33.62
CA PRO A 233 14.55 -10.91 34.41
C PRO A 233 14.10 -9.77 35.33
N GLN A 234 14.51 -9.87 36.59
CA GLN A 234 14.43 -8.83 37.63
C GLN A 234 15.26 -7.58 37.27
N PRO A 235 14.94 -6.39 37.81
CA PRO A 235 13.88 -6.07 38.77
C PRO A 235 12.49 -5.84 38.12
N TYR A 236 11.40 -6.13 38.85
CA TYR A 236 10.01 -5.99 38.35
C TYR A 236 9.37 -4.61 38.55
N THR A 237 10.11 -3.63 39.05
CA THR A 237 9.60 -2.30 39.45
C THR A 237 9.66 -1.23 38.35
N GLY A 238 10.31 -1.52 37.22
CA GLY A 238 10.48 -0.57 36.12
C GLY A 238 9.21 -0.32 35.28
N ALA A 239 9.21 0.78 34.52
CA ALA A 239 8.16 1.07 33.54
C ALA A 239 8.02 -0.09 32.54
N GLY A 240 6.79 -0.59 32.34
CA GLY A 240 6.51 -1.78 31.51
C GLY A 240 6.73 -3.13 32.20
N LYS A 241 7.22 -3.14 33.45
CA LYS A 241 7.37 -4.34 34.30
C LYS A 241 6.43 -4.31 35.49
N ALA A 242 6.23 -3.15 36.13
CA ALA A 242 5.34 -2.97 37.27
C ALA A 242 3.86 -3.17 36.87
N PRO A 243 3.01 -3.74 37.77
CA PRO A 243 1.60 -3.99 37.48
C PRO A 243 0.85 -2.68 37.27
N ARG A 244 -0.26 -2.71 36.50
CA ARG A 244 -1.11 -1.53 36.32
C ARG A 244 -1.85 -1.15 37.59
N THR A 245 -2.24 -2.14 38.38
CA THR A 245 -2.88 -1.96 39.68
C THR A 245 -2.03 -2.63 40.74
N ALA A 246 -1.41 -1.84 41.61
CA ALA A 246 -0.71 -2.36 42.76
C ALA A 246 -1.70 -2.99 43.75
N VAL A 247 -1.34 -4.16 44.27
CA VAL A 247 -2.12 -4.87 45.29
C VAL A 247 -1.38 -4.89 46.62
N THR A 248 -2.16 -5.00 47.69
CA THR A 248 -1.67 -5.16 49.06
C THR A 248 -2.15 -6.48 49.63
N TRP A 249 -1.37 -7.06 50.55
CA TRP A 249 -1.71 -8.35 51.17
C TRP A 249 -3.03 -8.32 51.96
N GLY A 250 -3.38 -7.17 52.57
CA GLY A 250 -4.63 -6.99 53.31
C GLY A 250 -5.80 -6.49 52.47
N GLY A 251 -5.58 -5.99 51.26
CA GLY A 251 -6.58 -5.25 50.48
C GLY A 251 -7.71 -6.11 49.89
N GLY A 252 -8.86 -5.50 49.58
CA GLY A 252 -10.02 -6.18 48.97
C GLY A 252 -10.04 -6.19 47.44
N GLN A 253 -8.92 -5.88 46.78
CA GLN A 253 -8.89 -5.69 45.32
C GLN A 253 -9.11 -7.00 44.56
N THR A 254 -10.02 -6.97 43.58
CA THR A 254 -10.15 -8.01 42.55
C THR A 254 -9.47 -7.51 41.28
N LEU A 255 -8.57 -8.32 40.72
CA LEU A 255 -7.86 -7.97 39.49
C LEU A 255 -8.47 -8.75 38.31
N GLY A 256 -8.81 -8.01 37.25
CA GLY A 256 -8.94 -8.58 35.91
C GLY A 256 -7.57 -8.73 35.24
N CYS A 257 -7.55 -9.33 34.04
CA CYS A 257 -6.33 -9.46 33.25
C CYS A 257 -5.64 -8.10 33.02
N ASP A 258 -6.43 -7.02 32.91
CA ASP A 258 -6.02 -5.63 32.69
C ASP A 258 -5.44 -4.92 33.93
N GLY A 259 -5.61 -5.52 35.12
CA GLY A 259 -4.98 -5.06 36.35
C GLY A 259 -3.48 -5.39 36.42
N CYS A 260 -3.05 -6.42 35.69
CA CYS A 260 -1.64 -6.83 35.60
C CYS A 260 -1.06 -6.57 34.21
N HIS A 261 -1.67 -7.16 33.18
CA HIS A 261 -1.32 -6.93 31.77
C HIS A 261 -2.06 -5.70 31.26
N GLY A 262 -1.65 -5.12 30.13
CA GLY A 262 -2.54 -4.23 29.40
C GLY A 262 -2.09 -2.82 29.11
N ASN A 263 -3.03 -2.06 28.57
CA ASN A 263 -2.87 -0.69 28.08
C ASN A 263 -4.13 0.15 28.42
N SER A 264 -4.02 1.47 28.24
CA SER A 264 -5.14 2.41 28.41
C SER A 264 -5.78 2.81 27.07
N THR A 265 -5.40 2.13 25.99
CA THR A 265 -5.77 2.43 24.61
C THR A 265 -7.10 1.79 24.22
N TYR A 266 -7.42 0.62 24.76
CA TYR A 266 -8.62 -0.15 24.38
C TYR A 266 -9.70 -0.09 25.46
N THR A 267 -10.72 -0.97 25.36
CA THR A 267 -11.76 -1.19 26.37
C THR A 267 -12.15 -2.67 26.41
N GLY A 268 -12.81 -3.10 27.49
CA GLY A 268 -13.21 -4.51 27.68
C GLY A 268 -12.01 -5.45 27.85
N TYR A 269 -12.12 -6.70 27.40
CA TYR A 269 -11.02 -7.67 27.53
C TYR A 269 -9.73 -7.23 26.80
N ARG A 270 -9.85 -6.38 25.77
CA ARG A 270 -8.73 -5.85 24.97
C ARG A 270 -7.82 -4.90 25.76
N ASN A 271 -8.31 -4.34 26.87
CA ASN A 271 -7.45 -3.59 27.80
C ASN A 271 -6.31 -4.43 28.34
N ALA A 272 -6.46 -5.75 28.43
CA ALA A 272 -5.42 -6.64 28.91
C ALA A 272 -4.34 -6.95 27.87
N PHE A 273 -4.45 -6.47 26.62
CA PHE A 273 -3.43 -6.73 25.61
C PHE A 273 -2.10 -6.05 25.97
N PRO A 274 -0.99 -6.81 26.00
CA PRO A 274 0.31 -6.24 26.30
C PRO A 274 0.81 -5.44 25.08
N LEU A 275 1.03 -4.13 25.24
CA LEU A 275 1.49 -3.22 24.17
C LEU A 275 2.94 -2.78 24.37
N TYR A 276 3.85 -3.74 24.55
CA TYR A 276 5.29 -3.46 24.50
C TYR A 276 5.80 -3.43 23.05
N VAL A 277 6.93 -2.77 22.82
CA VAL A 277 7.58 -2.71 21.50
C VAL A 277 7.96 -4.12 21.05
N SER A 278 7.54 -4.51 19.85
CA SER A 278 7.89 -5.82 19.29
C SER A 278 9.42 -5.98 19.19
N GLY A 279 9.93 -7.14 19.62
CA GLY A 279 11.36 -7.45 19.71
C GLY A 279 11.98 -7.22 21.09
N ALA A 280 11.29 -6.54 22.00
CA ALA A 280 11.76 -6.30 23.37
C ALA A 280 10.59 -6.42 24.37
N PRO A 281 10.40 -7.55 25.07
CA PRO A 281 11.31 -8.71 25.19
C PRO A 281 11.07 -9.83 24.15
N LYS A 282 10.06 -9.73 23.29
CA LYS A 282 9.78 -10.68 22.19
C LYS A 282 8.90 -10.05 21.11
N GLY A 283 8.60 -10.78 20.05
CA GLY A 283 7.60 -10.36 19.04
C GLY A 283 6.24 -10.03 19.68
N ASN A 284 5.67 -8.89 19.30
CA ASN A 284 4.34 -8.43 19.73
C ASN A 284 3.51 -7.99 18.53
N ALA A 285 2.38 -8.66 18.28
CA ALA A 285 1.44 -8.35 17.21
C ALA A 285 0.03 -7.96 17.73
N HIS A 286 -0.20 -7.90 19.05
CA HIS A 286 -1.53 -7.67 19.62
C HIS A 286 -2.21 -6.41 19.07
N GLN A 287 -1.46 -5.33 18.87
CA GLN A 287 -1.98 -4.07 18.31
C GLN A 287 -2.57 -4.21 16.89
N LEU A 288 -2.16 -5.24 16.13
CA LEU A 288 -2.65 -5.51 14.76
C LEU A 288 -3.93 -6.34 14.76
N HIS A 289 -4.23 -7.01 15.88
CA HIS A 289 -5.40 -7.88 16.07
C HIS A 289 -6.42 -7.30 17.05
N ALA A 290 -6.19 -6.07 17.51
CA ALA A 290 -7.01 -5.35 18.47
C ALA A 290 -7.75 -4.20 17.78
N ASP A 291 -9.08 -4.27 17.76
CA ASP A 291 -9.93 -3.21 17.24
C ASP A 291 -10.36 -2.25 18.37
N THR A 292 -10.50 -0.96 18.06
CA THR A 292 -10.99 0.06 18.99
C THR A 292 -12.52 0.23 18.95
N ARG A 293 -13.21 -0.37 17.98
CA ARG A 293 -14.67 -0.28 17.80
C ARG A 293 -15.42 -1.16 18.80
N THR A 294 -16.70 -0.82 19.06
CA THR A 294 -17.59 -1.62 19.92
C THR A 294 -17.80 -3.01 19.31
N THR A 295 -17.39 -4.03 20.07
CA THR A 295 -17.25 -5.46 19.73
C THR A 295 -18.10 -5.95 18.55
N PRO A 296 -17.54 -6.00 17.32
CA PRO A 296 -18.05 -6.86 16.27
C PRO A 296 -17.84 -8.32 16.68
N ALA A 297 -18.76 -9.20 16.29
CA ALA A 297 -18.48 -10.63 16.26
C ALA A 297 -17.25 -10.89 15.37
N ASN A 298 -16.42 -11.89 15.72
CA ASN A 298 -15.27 -12.38 14.93
C ASN A 298 -13.92 -11.64 15.07
N GLU A 299 -13.58 -11.11 16.25
CA GLU A 299 -12.22 -10.63 16.56
C GLU A 299 -11.32 -11.71 17.21
N PRO A 300 -9.98 -11.61 17.05
CA PRO A 300 -9.04 -12.46 17.78
C PRO A 300 -9.16 -12.21 19.29
N GLN A 301 -9.57 -13.25 20.01
CA GLN A 301 -9.73 -13.26 21.45
C GLN A 301 -8.53 -13.93 22.13
N CYS A 302 -8.32 -13.67 23.42
CA CYS A 302 -7.26 -14.31 24.20
C CYS A 302 -7.34 -15.84 24.12
N LEU A 303 -8.54 -16.43 24.16
CA LEU A 303 -8.72 -17.88 24.09
C LEU A 303 -8.22 -18.50 22.78
N HIS A 304 -8.13 -17.73 21.69
CA HIS A 304 -7.66 -18.24 20.41
C HIS A 304 -6.16 -18.57 20.44
N CYS A 305 -5.40 -17.86 21.28
CA CYS A 305 -3.95 -18.01 21.39
C CYS A 305 -3.48 -18.47 22.78
N HIS A 306 -4.32 -18.35 23.81
CA HIS A 306 -4.00 -18.64 25.20
C HIS A 306 -5.03 -19.60 25.82
N SER A 307 -5.50 -20.58 25.05
CA SER A 307 -6.51 -21.56 25.48
C SER A 307 -6.08 -22.38 26.70
N ALA A 308 -4.77 -22.61 26.84
CA ALA A 308 -4.17 -23.26 28.00
C ALA A 308 -4.22 -22.40 29.28
N THR A 309 -4.54 -21.11 29.18
CA THR A 309 -4.55 -20.14 30.29
C THR A 309 -5.94 -19.57 30.55
N THR A 310 -6.77 -19.34 29.52
CA THR A 310 -8.11 -18.75 29.62
C THR A 310 -9.10 -19.37 28.65
N THR A 311 -10.36 -19.51 29.06
CA THR A 311 -11.49 -19.93 28.20
C THR A 311 -12.55 -18.86 27.99
N THR A 312 -12.55 -17.77 28.77
CA THR A 312 -13.58 -16.70 28.70
C THR A 312 -13.01 -15.31 28.44
N ASN A 313 -11.72 -15.19 28.11
CA ASN A 313 -10.94 -13.94 27.93
C ASN A 313 -10.79 -13.04 29.16
N THR A 314 -11.63 -13.25 30.17
CA THR A 314 -11.73 -12.43 31.39
C THR A 314 -11.38 -13.21 32.65
N SER A 315 -11.16 -14.52 32.56
CA SER A 315 -10.82 -15.39 33.69
C SER A 315 -9.59 -16.26 33.39
N ILE A 316 -8.82 -16.55 34.44
CA ILE A 316 -7.72 -17.51 34.39
C ILE A 316 -8.30 -18.89 34.74
N THR A 317 -8.13 -19.85 33.85
CA THR A 317 -8.53 -21.25 34.06
C THR A 317 -7.32 -22.16 34.26
N GLY A 318 -6.22 -21.87 33.57
CA GLY A 318 -4.94 -22.55 33.74
C GLY A 318 -4.02 -21.82 34.69
N TYR A 319 -4.29 -21.85 36.00
CA TYR A 319 -3.51 -21.10 37.00
C TYR A 319 -2.01 -21.42 36.98
N ALA A 320 -1.63 -22.68 36.81
CA ALA A 320 -0.22 -23.08 36.68
C ALA A 320 0.45 -22.46 35.45
N ASN A 321 -0.25 -22.39 34.31
CA ASN A 321 0.25 -21.79 33.08
C ASN A 321 0.30 -20.25 33.14
N HIS A 322 -0.45 -19.61 34.04
CA HIS A 322 -0.43 -18.15 34.13
C HIS A 322 0.87 -17.60 34.74
N VAL A 323 1.55 -18.40 35.56
CA VAL A 323 2.64 -17.95 36.46
C VAL A 323 3.90 -18.82 36.38
N ASN A 324 4.06 -19.61 35.31
CA ASN A 324 5.16 -20.56 35.13
C ASN A 324 6.43 -19.97 34.49
N GLU A 325 6.57 -18.64 34.43
CA GLU A 325 7.69 -17.98 33.75
C GLU A 325 7.85 -18.41 32.27
N SER A 326 6.73 -18.74 31.62
CA SER A 326 6.67 -19.11 30.22
C SER A 326 5.59 -18.33 29.48
N TYR A 327 5.80 -18.14 28.18
CA TYR A 327 4.80 -17.59 27.28
C TYR A 327 3.96 -18.72 26.70
N ASN A 328 2.92 -19.12 27.43
CA ASN A 328 2.05 -20.21 27.00
C ASN A 328 1.13 -19.74 25.87
N VAL A 329 1.44 -20.16 24.65
CA VAL A 329 0.61 -19.95 23.47
C VAL A 329 0.09 -21.31 23.03
N ALA A 330 -1.22 -21.51 23.12
CA ALA A 330 -1.91 -22.71 22.72
C ALA A 330 -3.15 -22.33 21.91
N ALA A 331 -3.30 -22.97 20.76
CA ALA A 331 -4.45 -22.79 19.89
C ALA A 331 -5.76 -23.11 20.64
N GLY A 332 -6.80 -22.31 20.39
CA GLY A 332 -8.14 -22.56 20.90
C GLY A 332 -9.23 -22.05 20.00
N GLY A 333 -10.37 -22.73 20.03
CA GLY A 333 -11.58 -22.33 19.30
C GLY A 333 -11.40 -22.25 17.78
N THR A 334 -12.31 -21.51 17.16
CA THR A 334 -12.32 -21.28 15.72
C THR A 334 -12.40 -19.78 15.46
N TYR A 335 -11.64 -19.30 14.50
CA TYR A 335 -11.63 -17.89 14.10
C TYR A 335 -12.14 -17.75 12.68
N ARG A 336 -13.00 -16.77 12.43
CA ARG A 336 -13.28 -16.36 11.05
C ARG A 336 -12.18 -15.42 10.63
N ASP A 337 -11.36 -15.82 9.66
CA ASP A 337 -10.41 -14.90 9.08
C ASP A 337 -11.15 -13.72 8.41
N GLY A 338 -10.53 -12.54 8.40
CA GLY A 338 -11.12 -11.31 7.88
C GLY A 338 -11.40 -11.31 6.37
N ASP A 339 -11.00 -12.37 5.66
CA ASP A 339 -11.20 -12.51 4.22
C ASP A 339 -12.22 -13.58 3.81
N ASN A 340 -12.56 -14.51 4.69
CA ASN A 340 -13.64 -15.50 4.58
C ASN A 340 -14.96 -14.92 5.09
N VAL A 341 -15.41 -13.83 4.47
CA VAL A 341 -16.67 -13.18 4.84
C VAL A 341 -17.87 -14.00 4.31
N GLY A 342 -18.04 -15.22 4.82
CA GLY A 342 -19.04 -16.20 4.37
C GLY A 342 -18.62 -17.66 4.56
N GLY A 343 -17.33 -17.92 4.81
CA GLY A 343 -16.81 -19.24 5.16
C GLY A 343 -17.08 -19.63 6.62
N ALA A 344 -16.99 -20.92 6.91
CA ALA A 344 -17.01 -21.42 8.29
C ALA A 344 -15.76 -20.92 9.04
N ALA A 345 -15.90 -20.67 10.35
CA ALA A 345 -14.74 -20.38 11.19
C ALA A 345 -13.77 -21.56 11.13
N VAL A 346 -12.48 -21.28 10.92
CA VAL A 346 -11.44 -22.29 10.82
C VAL A 346 -10.79 -22.50 12.18
N ALA A 347 -10.37 -23.74 12.48
CA ALA A 347 -9.61 -24.02 13.69
C ALA A 347 -8.30 -23.22 13.67
N VAL A 348 -8.03 -22.52 14.77
CA VAL A 348 -6.74 -21.89 14.96
C VAL A 348 -5.73 -23.02 15.20
N THR A 349 -4.62 -23.00 14.49
CA THR A 349 -3.46 -23.87 14.73
C THR A 349 -2.30 -22.98 15.08
N VAL A 350 -1.51 -23.37 16.07
CA VAL A 350 -0.31 -22.63 16.48
C VAL A 350 0.84 -23.63 16.60
N ASN A 351 1.89 -23.43 15.80
CA ASN A 351 3.18 -24.09 15.97
C ASN A 351 4.16 -23.09 16.59
N TYR A 352 4.26 -23.09 17.92
CA TYR A 352 5.06 -22.11 18.66
C TYR A 352 6.37 -22.71 19.17
N THR A 353 7.48 -22.07 18.79
CA THR A 353 8.76 -22.17 19.50
C THR A 353 9.18 -20.74 19.86
N TYR A 354 9.69 -20.53 21.07
CA TYR A 354 10.17 -19.21 21.49
C TYR A 354 11.23 -18.68 20.52
N ASN A 355 10.96 -17.50 19.92
CA ASN A 355 11.88 -16.77 19.08
C ASN A 355 11.82 -15.29 19.45
N ALA A 356 12.98 -14.69 19.76
CA ALA A 356 13.11 -13.27 20.09
C ALA A 356 12.59 -12.36 18.96
N GLY A 357 12.67 -12.80 17.69
CA GLY A 357 12.14 -12.12 16.51
C GLY A 357 10.63 -12.30 16.25
N GLY A 358 9.95 -13.16 17.03
CA GLY A 358 8.53 -13.49 16.91
C GLY A 358 8.23 -14.77 16.11
N SER A 359 7.10 -15.42 16.42
CA SER A 359 6.53 -16.51 15.61
C SER A 359 6.05 -16.00 14.26
N SER A 360 5.67 -16.86 13.33
CA SER A 360 5.19 -16.44 12.02
C SER A 360 3.73 -16.80 11.75
N CYS A 361 3.05 -16.03 10.91
CA CYS A 361 1.68 -16.29 10.51
C CYS A 361 1.53 -17.58 9.69
N ASN A 362 2.59 -18.10 9.05
CA ASN A 362 2.50 -19.46 8.46
C ASN A 362 2.45 -20.56 9.54
N THR A 363 2.94 -20.29 10.74
CA THR A 363 2.82 -21.16 11.92
C THR A 363 1.56 -20.90 12.72
N VAL A 364 0.75 -19.89 12.34
CA VAL A 364 -0.52 -19.51 12.99
C VAL A 364 -1.62 -19.34 11.94
N SER A 365 -2.59 -20.26 11.86
CA SER A 365 -3.53 -20.40 10.72
C SER A 365 -4.54 -19.27 10.46
N CYS A 366 -4.38 -18.07 11.03
CA CYS A 366 -5.33 -16.96 10.88
C CYS A 366 -5.16 -16.15 9.58
N HIS A 367 -4.06 -16.31 8.84
CA HIS A 367 -3.75 -15.59 7.58
C HIS A 367 -3.13 -16.55 6.56
N PRO A 368 -3.25 -16.39 5.22
CA PRO A 368 -4.24 -15.68 4.41
C PRO A 368 -5.07 -16.66 3.55
N THR A 369 -6.33 -16.87 3.90
CA THR A 369 -7.30 -17.72 3.19
C THR A 369 -8.11 -16.96 2.12
N GLY A 370 -7.89 -15.66 1.98
CA GLY A 370 -8.68 -14.74 1.13
C GLY A 370 -8.30 -14.58 -0.34
N LEU A 371 -7.13 -15.07 -0.73
CA LEU A 371 -6.68 -15.10 -2.10
C LEU A 371 -6.60 -16.59 -2.47
N GLY A 372 -7.40 -17.06 -3.44
CA GLY A 372 -7.40 -18.47 -3.85
C GLY A 372 -5.96 -18.96 -4.03
N ASP A 373 -5.64 -20.20 -3.65
CA ASP A 373 -4.28 -20.65 -3.30
C ASP A 373 -3.14 -20.26 -4.25
N ALA A 374 -3.43 -20.01 -5.53
CA ALA A 374 -2.49 -19.47 -6.52
C ALA A 374 -1.97 -18.04 -6.23
N ASN A 375 -2.64 -17.29 -5.36
CA ASN A 375 -2.48 -15.84 -5.17
C ASN A 375 -1.87 -15.45 -3.81
N LYS A 376 -1.50 -16.43 -2.99
CA LYS A 376 -0.85 -16.22 -1.68
C LYS A 376 0.64 -15.98 -1.87
N ALA A 377 1.21 -15.03 -1.14
CA ALA A 377 2.66 -14.91 -1.07
C ALA A 377 3.25 -16.19 -0.45
N ALA A 378 4.37 -16.68 -0.98
CA ALA A 378 5.09 -17.83 -0.41
C ALA A 378 5.91 -17.45 0.85
N THR A 379 5.92 -16.15 1.18
CA THR A 379 6.72 -15.55 2.23
C THR A 379 6.07 -15.68 3.60
N VAL A 380 6.91 -15.67 4.62
CA VAL A 380 6.54 -15.88 6.02
C VAL A 380 6.29 -14.51 6.66
N ALA A 381 5.04 -14.15 6.93
CA ALA A 381 4.75 -12.97 7.77
C ALA A 381 5.12 -13.28 9.24
N TYR A 382 5.75 -12.35 9.94
CA TYR A 382 6.23 -12.54 11.32
C TYR A 382 5.35 -11.83 12.36
N TRP A 383 5.39 -12.21 13.62
CA TRP A 383 4.67 -11.57 14.73
C TRP A 383 5.41 -10.30 15.20
N ASN A 384 5.55 -9.34 14.29
CA ASN A 384 6.16 -8.06 14.56
C ASN A 384 5.47 -6.93 13.80
N ASN A 385 6.03 -5.73 13.86
CA ASN A 385 5.43 -4.51 13.30
C ASN A 385 6.06 -4.09 11.97
N ASN A 386 6.92 -4.92 11.37
CA ASN A 386 7.66 -4.61 10.15
C ASN A 386 7.24 -5.57 9.02
N HIS A 387 6.02 -5.40 8.52
CA HIS A 387 5.54 -6.14 7.35
C HIS A 387 5.67 -5.34 6.07
N GLN A 388 5.87 -6.06 4.98
CA GLN A 388 5.80 -5.57 3.63
C GLN A 388 4.53 -6.10 2.97
N CYS A 389 3.97 -5.37 2.01
CA CYS A 389 2.76 -5.81 1.31
C CYS A 389 2.97 -7.19 0.63
N ALA A 390 4.17 -7.44 0.11
CA ALA A 390 4.51 -8.72 -0.53
C ALA A 390 4.69 -9.90 0.46
N ASP A 391 4.66 -9.65 1.77
CA ASP A 391 4.62 -10.72 2.78
C ASP A 391 3.26 -11.44 2.80
N CYS A 392 2.21 -10.77 2.32
CA CYS A 392 0.84 -11.28 2.30
C CYS A 392 0.26 -11.37 0.87
N HIS A 393 0.59 -10.40 0.00
CA HIS A 393 0.08 -10.31 -1.36
C HIS A 393 1.11 -10.85 -2.35
N LYS A 394 0.74 -11.85 -3.17
CA LYS A 394 1.58 -12.31 -4.27
C LYS A 394 1.53 -11.32 -5.44
N ILE A 395 2.21 -10.19 -5.32
CA ILE A 395 2.28 -9.17 -6.38
C ILE A 395 3.73 -8.79 -6.55
N ASP A 396 4.29 -9.06 -7.72
CA ASP A 396 5.67 -8.73 -8.03
C ASP A 396 5.77 -7.35 -8.69
N LEU A 397 5.71 -6.29 -7.88
CA LEU A 397 5.91 -4.90 -8.32
C LEU A 397 7.37 -4.44 -8.21
N VAL A 398 8.32 -5.35 -7.99
CA VAL A 398 9.74 -5.01 -7.82
C VAL A 398 10.65 -5.73 -8.81
N ASN A 399 10.06 -6.49 -9.74
CA ASN A 399 10.79 -7.12 -10.81
C ASN A 399 11.42 -6.08 -11.73
N THR A 400 12.35 -6.52 -12.58
CA THR A 400 13.02 -5.66 -13.57
C THR A 400 12.70 -6.09 -14.99
N SER A 401 11.69 -6.95 -15.16
CA SER A 401 11.26 -7.56 -16.42
C SER A 401 9.95 -6.99 -16.96
N GLY A 402 9.23 -6.18 -16.19
CA GLY A 402 8.00 -5.52 -16.57
C GLY A 402 8.05 -3.99 -16.45
N TYR A 403 7.11 -3.33 -17.11
CA TYR A 403 6.88 -1.88 -17.10
C TYR A 403 5.81 -1.52 -16.07
N HIS A 404 6.12 -1.71 -14.79
CA HIS A 404 5.28 -1.28 -13.67
C HIS A 404 5.73 0.09 -13.13
N HIS A 405 4.94 0.71 -12.25
CA HIS A 405 5.43 1.86 -11.49
C HIS A 405 6.60 1.40 -10.62
N ALA A 406 7.69 2.18 -10.55
CA ALA A 406 8.88 1.74 -9.83
C ALA A 406 8.62 1.70 -8.30
N MET A 407 8.38 0.51 -7.77
CA MET A 407 8.06 0.29 -6.36
C MET A 407 9.27 -0.22 -5.57
N ARG A 408 9.13 -0.15 -4.25
CA ARG A 408 10.06 -0.73 -3.29
C ARG A 408 9.31 -1.58 -2.28
N ASN A 409 9.79 -2.81 -2.11
CA ASN A 409 9.34 -3.70 -1.05
C ASN A 409 10.15 -3.37 0.22
N TYR A 410 9.63 -2.48 1.06
CA TYR A 410 10.33 -1.97 2.25
C TYR A 410 9.39 -1.99 3.47
N SER A 411 9.95 -2.32 4.63
CA SER A 411 9.32 -2.38 5.96
C SER A 411 10.19 -1.61 6.95
N GLY A 412 9.65 -0.58 7.59
CA GLY A 412 10.38 0.22 8.59
C GLY A 412 9.53 1.34 9.18
N SER A 413 9.84 1.75 10.40
CA SER A 413 9.08 2.73 11.21
C SER A 413 9.01 4.14 10.62
N GLY A 414 9.80 4.47 9.60
CA GLY A 414 9.73 5.72 8.84
C GLY A 414 8.83 5.68 7.60
N ALA A 415 8.06 4.61 7.39
CA ALA A 415 7.10 4.49 6.30
C ALA A 415 5.93 5.46 6.49
N ALA A 416 5.66 6.30 5.49
CA ALA A 416 4.46 7.14 5.48
C ALA A 416 3.84 7.19 4.08
N TYR A 417 2.60 7.67 4.01
CA TYR A 417 2.00 8.06 2.74
C TYR A 417 2.83 9.17 2.09
N PRO A 418 3.34 8.98 0.87
CA PRO A 418 3.96 10.08 0.15
C PRO A 418 2.90 11.13 -0.17
N THR A 419 3.25 12.40 0.04
CA THR A 419 2.41 13.58 -0.22
C THR A 419 2.77 14.30 -1.53
N GLN A 420 3.72 13.74 -2.29
CA GLN A 420 4.16 14.27 -3.57
C GLN A 420 4.54 13.12 -4.50
N ALA A 421 4.35 13.32 -5.80
CA ALA A 421 4.75 12.37 -6.83
C ALA A 421 6.26 12.05 -6.73
N PRO A 422 6.64 10.77 -6.54
CA PRO A 422 8.05 10.40 -6.47
C PRO A 422 8.76 10.60 -7.82
N GLN A 423 9.98 11.13 -7.80
CA GLN A 423 10.77 11.45 -9.00
C GLN A 423 12.12 10.72 -9.06
N GLY A 424 12.48 10.23 -10.25
CA GLY A 424 13.75 9.56 -10.51
C GLY A 424 13.79 8.10 -10.04
N ASP A 425 14.99 7.61 -9.76
CA ASP A 425 15.24 6.20 -9.43
C ASP A 425 14.54 5.74 -8.14
N ALA A 426 14.08 4.49 -8.08
CA ALA A 426 13.36 3.97 -6.92
C ALA A 426 14.26 3.71 -5.69
N THR A 427 15.58 3.64 -5.87
CA THR A 427 16.54 3.41 -4.77
C THR A 427 17.13 4.72 -4.23
N SER A 428 17.37 5.71 -5.10
CA SER A 428 18.07 6.95 -4.75
C SER A 428 17.30 8.24 -5.05
N GLY A 429 16.16 8.16 -5.74
CA GLY A 429 15.31 9.30 -6.09
C GLY A 429 14.47 9.81 -4.91
N THR A 430 13.64 10.82 -5.16
CA THR A 430 12.80 11.42 -4.12
C THR A 430 11.76 10.42 -3.61
N ASN A 431 11.47 10.49 -2.30
CA ASN A 431 10.52 9.62 -1.62
C ASN A 431 10.80 8.11 -1.77
N SER A 432 12.04 7.68 -2.05
CA SER A 432 12.40 6.27 -2.30
C SER A 432 11.95 5.29 -1.21
N ASN A 433 11.93 5.70 0.06
CA ASN A 433 11.41 4.90 1.19
C ASN A 433 9.89 4.76 1.20
N ASN A 434 9.17 5.69 0.57
CA ASN A 434 7.69 5.77 0.56
C ASN A 434 7.09 5.31 -0.79
N ARG A 435 7.93 4.83 -1.72
CA ARG A 435 7.48 4.25 -3.01
C ARG A 435 6.91 2.85 -2.85
N ARG A 436 5.72 2.74 -2.26
CA ARG A 436 5.06 1.47 -1.93
C ARG A 436 3.61 1.49 -2.41
N CYS A 437 2.89 0.38 -2.22
CA CYS A 437 1.48 0.28 -2.60
C CYS A 437 0.65 1.46 -2.10
N THR A 438 0.99 2.04 -0.94
CA THR A 438 0.36 3.24 -0.35
C THR A 438 0.58 4.55 -1.13
N MET A 439 1.37 4.54 -2.20
CA MET A 439 1.34 5.61 -3.20
C MET A 439 -0.04 5.69 -3.87
N CYS A 440 -0.66 4.54 -4.13
CA CYS A 440 -1.92 4.45 -4.86
C CYS A 440 -3.07 3.98 -3.97
N HIS A 441 -2.77 3.04 -3.08
CA HIS A 441 -3.74 2.39 -2.21
C HIS A 441 -3.78 3.02 -0.82
N VAL A 442 -4.84 2.71 -0.08
CA VAL A 442 -4.94 3.00 1.35
C VAL A 442 -4.78 1.73 2.18
N ASP A 443 -4.47 1.90 3.46
CA ASP A 443 -4.29 0.78 4.39
C ASP A 443 -5.59 0.01 4.62
N HIS A 444 -5.46 -1.26 4.99
CA HIS A 444 -6.61 -2.13 5.29
C HIS A 444 -7.52 -1.53 6.38
N SER A 445 -6.96 -0.80 7.35
CA SER A 445 -7.73 -0.10 8.39
C SER A 445 -8.62 1.03 7.85
N ILE A 446 -8.40 1.46 6.61
CA ILE A 446 -9.15 2.53 5.94
C ILE A 446 -10.17 1.95 4.97
N PHE A 447 -9.77 1.09 4.03
CA PHE A 447 -10.70 0.63 2.99
C PHE A 447 -11.53 -0.57 3.39
N SER A 448 -11.12 -1.37 4.38
CA SER A 448 -11.87 -2.58 4.74
C SER A 448 -13.16 -2.18 5.45
N PRO A 449 -14.34 -2.57 4.95
CA PRO A 449 -15.61 -2.36 5.67
C PRO A 449 -15.62 -3.07 7.03
N MET A 450 -14.78 -4.10 7.18
CA MET A 450 -14.61 -4.78 8.45
C MET A 450 -13.82 -3.98 9.47
N LEU A 451 -13.04 -2.97 9.10
CA LEU A 451 -12.20 -2.19 10.04
C LEU A 451 -12.63 -0.72 10.10
N ASN A 452 -13.19 -0.19 9.02
CA ASN A 452 -13.68 1.17 8.92
C ASN A 452 -15.16 1.19 8.57
N ILE A 453 -15.99 1.68 9.49
CA ILE A 453 -17.44 1.81 9.29
C ILE A 453 -17.80 2.80 8.16
N ASN A 454 -16.90 3.74 7.83
CA ASN A 454 -17.10 4.70 6.75
C ASN A 454 -16.70 4.14 5.38
N SER A 455 -16.15 2.93 5.30
CA SER A 455 -15.85 2.28 4.04
C SER A 455 -16.98 1.34 3.64
N ASN A 456 -17.61 1.62 2.50
CA ASN A 456 -18.78 0.89 2.03
C ASN A 456 -18.43 -0.43 1.32
N ALA A 457 -17.21 -0.56 0.80
CA ALA A 457 -16.77 -1.76 0.07
C ALA A 457 -15.25 -1.83 -0.03
N ARG A 458 -14.72 -3.03 -0.30
CA ARG A 458 -13.28 -3.26 -0.57
C ARG A 458 -12.79 -2.52 -1.82
N ALA A 459 -13.69 -2.18 -2.74
CA ALA A 459 -13.39 -1.33 -3.90
C ALA A 459 -12.87 0.07 -3.50
N ASN A 460 -13.14 0.55 -2.28
CA ASN A 460 -12.72 1.86 -1.78
C ASN A 460 -11.23 1.91 -1.38
N ASN A 461 -10.37 1.21 -2.12
CA ASN A 461 -8.98 0.97 -1.75
C ASN A 461 -7.98 1.93 -2.41
N LEU A 462 -8.43 2.89 -3.22
CA LEU A 462 -7.56 3.89 -3.84
C LEU A 462 -7.57 5.19 -3.06
N ARG A 463 -6.44 5.89 -3.06
CA ARG A 463 -6.34 7.27 -2.60
C ARG A 463 -7.09 8.19 -3.58
N THR A 464 -7.59 9.31 -3.09
CA THR A 464 -8.17 10.34 -3.97
C THR A 464 -7.10 11.17 -4.67
N ASP A 465 -5.94 11.35 -4.02
CA ASP A 465 -4.85 12.23 -4.46
C ASP A 465 -3.53 11.83 -3.78
N ILE A 466 -2.40 12.00 -4.48
CA ILE A 466 -1.06 11.81 -3.92
C ILE A 466 -0.75 12.80 -2.78
N ALA A 467 -1.27 14.03 -2.81
CA ALA A 467 -1.08 15.04 -1.78
C ALA A 467 -1.96 14.84 -0.55
N VAL A 468 -3.01 14.02 -0.66
CA VAL A 468 -3.96 13.76 0.44
C VAL A 468 -3.54 12.50 1.19
N VAL A 469 -3.22 12.66 2.48
CA VAL A 469 -3.03 11.52 3.39
C VAL A 469 -4.41 10.98 3.77
N PRO A 470 -4.73 9.72 3.47
CA PRO A 470 -6.04 9.15 3.76
C PRO A 470 -6.23 8.96 5.27
N THR A 471 -7.48 9.09 5.71
CA THR A 471 -7.93 8.82 7.08
C THR A 471 -9.09 7.83 7.05
N VAL A 472 -9.54 7.37 8.22
CA VAL A 472 -10.74 6.51 8.31
C VAL A 472 -12.04 7.22 7.89
N THR A 473 -12.04 8.53 7.63
CA THR A 473 -13.24 9.28 7.21
C THR A 473 -13.14 9.89 5.82
N GLY A 474 -11.95 9.91 5.19
CA GLY A 474 -11.79 10.53 3.88
C GLY A 474 -10.42 10.30 3.22
N GLY A 475 -10.27 10.80 2.01
CA GLY A 475 -9.05 10.65 1.21
C GLY A 475 -8.93 9.32 0.45
N TYR A 476 -10.02 8.55 0.36
CA TYR A 476 -10.09 7.30 -0.38
C TYR A 476 -11.34 7.22 -1.29
N THR A 477 -11.28 6.38 -2.32
CA THR A 477 -12.31 6.25 -3.36
C THR A 477 -12.30 4.86 -4.01
N ASN A 478 -13.37 4.53 -4.71
CA ASN A 478 -13.50 3.34 -5.57
C ASN A 478 -13.33 3.63 -7.07
N SER A 479 -12.70 4.75 -7.41
CA SER A 479 -12.45 5.18 -8.78
C SER A 479 -11.00 5.65 -8.93
N ASP A 480 -10.36 5.35 -10.04
CA ASP A 480 -9.02 5.88 -10.35
C ASP A 480 -9.05 7.32 -10.90
N TYR A 481 -10.24 7.84 -11.21
CA TYR A 481 -10.48 9.21 -11.66
C TYR A 481 -11.57 9.92 -10.86
N ILE A 482 -11.42 11.22 -10.63
CA ILE A 482 -12.36 12.08 -9.91
C ILE A 482 -12.58 13.38 -10.71
N GLY A 483 -13.74 13.51 -11.36
CA GLY A 483 -14.05 14.59 -12.30
C GLY A 483 -14.86 15.78 -11.77
N THR A 484 -15.33 15.75 -10.52
CA THR A 484 -16.15 16.85 -9.96
C THR A 484 -15.35 18.13 -9.78
N SER A 485 -15.96 19.29 -10.09
CA SER A 485 -15.34 20.63 -10.01
C SER A 485 -14.71 20.91 -8.64
N GLY A 486 -13.39 20.76 -8.55
CA GLY A 486 -12.59 20.82 -7.31
C GLY A 486 -11.71 19.59 -7.05
N GLY A 487 -11.89 18.51 -7.82
CA GLY A 487 -11.03 17.32 -7.79
C GLY A 487 -9.72 17.51 -8.56
N THR A 488 -8.74 16.68 -8.25
CA THR A 488 -7.38 16.74 -8.81
C THR A 488 -7.14 15.74 -9.95
N GLY A 489 -8.21 15.10 -10.43
CA GLY A 489 -8.16 14.05 -11.46
C GLY A 489 -7.92 12.64 -10.93
N GLY A 490 -7.91 12.46 -9.60
CA GLY A 490 -7.69 11.15 -8.98
C GLY A 490 -6.19 10.82 -8.83
N ILE A 491 -5.92 9.62 -8.31
CA ILE A 491 -4.56 9.23 -7.93
C ILE A 491 -3.60 9.08 -9.12
N CYS A 492 -4.11 8.73 -10.30
CA CYS A 492 -3.30 8.62 -11.50
C CYS A 492 -2.87 10.02 -11.99
N ILE A 493 -3.81 10.93 -12.23
CA ILE A 493 -3.53 12.26 -12.78
C ILE A 493 -2.68 13.10 -11.83
N THR A 494 -2.88 12.97 -10.52
CA THR A 494 -2.08 13.72 -9.52
C THR A 494 -0.59 13.37 -9.57
N CYS A 495 -0.23 12.16 -10.01
CA CYS A 495 1.16 11.80 -10.28
C CYS A 495 1.60 12.17 -11.71
N HIS A 496 0.67 12.15 -12.67
CA HIS A 496 0.95 12.31 -14.09
C HIS A 496 0.72 13.72 -14.65
N THR A 497 0.35 14.72 -13.84
CA THR A 497 0.08 16.10 -14.32
C THR A 497 1.30 16.75 -15.00
N THR A 498 2.51 16.28 -14.69
CA THR A 498 3.76 16.65 -15.35
C THR A 498 4.59 15.41 -15.70
N GLU A 499 5.60 15.58 -16.52
CA GLU A 499 6.52 14.50 -16.88
C GLU A 499 7.39 14.09 -15.68
N LEU A 500 7.48 12.79 -15.42
CA LEU A 500 8.35 12.22 -14.41
C LEU A 500 9.53 11.51 -15.08
N THR A 501 10.71 11.61 -14.47
CA THR A 501 11.87 10.80 -14.87
C THR A 501 11.65 9.34 -14.47
N LYS A 502 11.76 8.44 -15.44
CA LYS A 502 11.62 6.99 -15.24
C LYS A 502 12.77 6.42 -14.41
N SER A 503 12.47 5.39 -13.63
CA SER A 503 13.50 4.58 -12.94
C SER A 503 14.24 3.72 -13.96
N THR A 504 15.52 3.42 -13.72
CA THR A 504 16.29 2.50 -14.57
C THR A 504 16.67 1.21 -13.84
N THR A 505 16.41 1.11 -12.53
CA THR A 505 16.86 -0.02 -11.69
C THR A 505 15.77 -1.00 -11.28
N ARG A 506 14.49 -0.60 -11.35
CA ARG A 506 13.34 -1.33 -10.75
C ARG A 506 12.16 -1.47 -11.70
N ILE A 507 12.42 -1.37 -13.00
CA ILE A 507 11.48 -1.60 -14.09
C ILE A 507 12.29 -2.13 -15.28
N LEU A 508 11.63 -2.75 -16.26
CA LEU A 508 12.25 -3.05 -17.55
C LEU A 508 12.76 -1.74 -18.17
N THR A 509 14.07 -1.66 -18.41
CA THR A 509 14.69 -0.45 -18.95
C THR A 509 14.19 -0.18 -20.36
N GLU A 510 13.43 0.90 -20.53
CA GLU A 510 13.05 1.40 -21.84
C GLU A 510 14.22 2.23 -22.40
N THR A 511 15.08 1.61 -23.21
CA THR A 511 16.25 2.28 -23.81
C THR A 511 15.88 3.47 -24.68
N SER A 512 14.64 3.51 -25.16
CA SER A 512 14.13 4.59 -26.00
C SER A 512 13.47 5.72 -25.21
N SER A 513 13.06 5.59 -23.94
CA SER A 513 12.33 6.67 -23.24
C SER A 513 12.76 6.87 -21.80
N THR A 514 13.04 8.12 -21.42
CA THR A 514 13.48 8.50 -20.07
C THR A 514 12.40 9.20 -19.23
N LYS A 515 11.25 9.52 -19.84
CA LYS A 515 10.17 10.30 -19.22
C LYS A 515 8.81 9.61 -19.36
N SER A 516 7.92 9.82 -18.40
CA SER A 516 6.48 9.52 -18.53
C SER A 516 5.76 10.59 -19.35
N ALA A 517 4.54 10.30 -19.80
CA ALA A 517 3.64 11.31 -20.36
C ALA A 517 3.19 12.31 -19.28
N ALA A 518 2.97 13.57 -19.67
CA ALA A 518 2.26 14.57 -18.89
C ALA A 518 0.78 14.61 -19.29
N ILE A 519 -0.10 14.40 -18.33
CA ILE A 519 -1.55 14.31 -18.47
C ILE A 519 -2.20 15.39 -17.60
N PRO A 520 -2.41 16.61 -18.10
CA PRO A 520 -3.09 17.66 -17.35
C PRO A 520 -4.55 17.27 -17.06
N PHE A 521 -5.01 17.51 -15.83
CA PHE A 521 -6.39 17.22 -15.42
C PHE A 521 -7.43 17.80 -16.40
N THR A 522 -7.31 19.10 -16.73
CA THR A 522 -8.22 19.78 -17.65
C THR A 522 -8.27 19.16 -19.05
N SER A 523 -7.15 18.59 -19.50
CA SER A 523 -7.09 17.92 -20.82
C SER A 523 -7.85 16.60 -20.79
N TYR A 524 -7.65 15.79 -19.74
CA TYR A 524 -8.35 14.52 -19.57
C TYR A 524 -9.83 14.70 -19.26
N SER A 525 -10.21 15.64 -18.39
CA SER A 525 -11.62 15.93 -18.08
C SER A 525 -12.44 16.33 -19.30
N GLY A 526 -11.78 16.89 -20.32
CA GLY A 526 -12.43 17.22 -21.58
C GLY A 526 -12.35 16.12 -22.64
N SER A 527 -11.68 14.99 -22.38
CA SER A 527 -11.43 13.92 -23.36
C SER A 527 -12.68 13.08 -23.63
N ALA A 528 -12.85 12.61 -24.86
CA ALA A 528 -13.88 11.60 -25.19
C ALA A 528 -13.61 10.23 -24.55
N HIS A 529 -12.38 10.01 -24.07
CA HIS A 529 -12.00 8.80 -23.34
C HIS A 529 -12.17 8.95 -21.83
N GLU A 530 -12.75 10.04 -21.32
CA GLU A 530 -13.08 10.20 -19.91
C GLU A 530 -14.47 9.58 -19.64
N TYR A 531 -14.47 8.34 -19.14
CA TYR A 531 -15.68 7.65 -18.67
C TYR A 531 -15.30 6.42 -17.87
N ALA A 532 -16.02 6.14 -16.79
CA ALA A 532 -15.80 4.94 -16.01
C ALA A 532 -16.46 3.71 -16.64
N ILE A 533 -15.80 2.56 -16.53
CA ILE A 533 -16.37 1.24 -16.72
C ILE A 533 -16.50 0.56 -15.35
N ALA A 534 -17.59 -0.18 -15.15
CA ALA A 534 -17.86 -0.85 -13.89
C ALA A 534 -17.20 -2.24 -13.83
N SER A 535 -16.32 -2.44 -12.85
CA SER A 535 -15.65 -3.71 -12.57
C SER A 535 -16.03 -4.21 -11.17
N THR A 536 -16.62 -5.40 -11.06
CA THR A 536 -17.08 -5.92 -9.77
C THR A 536 -15.98 -6.75 -9.11
N MET A 537 -15.50 -6.28 -7.97
CA MET A 537 -14.53 -7.00 -7.15
C MET A 537 -15.17 -8.28 -6.61
N THR A 538 -14.45 -9.39 -6.72
CA THR A 538 -14.89 -10.69 -6.20
C THR A 538 -14.93 -10.69 -4.68
N GLY A 539 -15.87 -11.46 -4.14
CA GLY A 539 -15.97 -11.71 -2.71
C GLY A 539 -16.91 -10.75 -1.97
N PRO A 540 -17.14 -11.03 -0.67
CA PRO A 540 -18.15 -10.35 0.11
C PRO A 540 -17.73 -8.90 0.39
N ASN A 541 -18.65 -7.96 0.21
CA ASN A 541 -18.38 -6.51 0.26
C ASN A 541 -17.31 -6.04 -0.75
N GLY A 542 -17.05 -6.80 -1.83
CA GLY A 542 -16.12 -6.40 -2.89
C GLY A 542 -16.47 -5.03 -3.48
N GLY A 543 -17.75 -4.83 -3.81
CA GLY A 543 -18.27 -3.60 -4.41
C GLY A 543 -17.85 -3.42 -5.88
N THR A 544 -18.31 -2.32 -6.46
CA THR A 544 -17.99 -1.94 -7.84
C THR A 544 -16.85 -0.93 -7.84
N PHE A 545 -15.77 -1.26 -8.53
CA PHE A 545 -14.69 -0.35 -8.88
C PHE A 545 -15.02 0.36 -10.20
N GLN A 546 -14.88 1.68 -10.22
CA GLN A 546 -15.15 2.53 -11.37
C GLN A 546 -13.83 2.83 -12.09
N ALA A 547 -13.46 1.95 -13.02
CA ALA A 547 -12.20 2.05 -13.76
C ALA A 547 -12.30 3.08 -14.89
N ASN A 548 -11.45 4.09 -14.90
CA ASN A 548 -11.42 5.11 -15.95
C ASN A 548 -10.04 5.17 -16.63
N CYS A 549 -8.96 5.34 -15.86
CA CYS A 549 -7.60 5.29 -16.40
C CYS A 549 -7.15 3.82 -16.62
N SER A 550 -7.39 2.99 -15.61
CA SER A 550 -7.06 1.56 -15.61
C SER A 550 -7.79 0.78 -16.69
N LYS A 551 -8.87 1.29 -17.30
CA LYS A 551 -9.49 0.62 -18.45
C LYS A 551 -8.55 0.51 -19.65
N CYS A 552 -7.60 1.43 -19.82
CA CYS A 552 -6.60 1.36 -20.91
C CYS A 552 -5.23 0.87 -20.40
N HIS A 553 -5.00 1.00 -19.09
CA HIS A 553 -3.73 0.66 -18.43
C HIS A 553 -3.82 -0.59 -17.52
N ASN A 554 -4.81 -1.47 -17.73
CA ASN A 554 -4.84 -2.82 -17.14
C ASN A 554 -4.20 -3.82 -18.07
N GLY A 555 -3.71 -4.96 -17.60
CA GLY A 555 -3.30 -6.01 -18.54
C GLY A 555 -3.90 -7.37 -18.22
N ARG A 556 -4.10 -8.19 -19.23
CA ARG A 556 -4.54 -9.58 -19.11
C ARG A 556 -3.43 -10.44 -19.73
N GLY A 557 -2.46 -10.84 -18.92
CA GLY A 557 -1.38 -11.73 -19.34
C GLY A 557 -1.68 -13.18 -18.96
N SER A 558 -1.36 -14.11 -19.87
CA SER A 558 -1.37 -15.57 -19.63
C SER A 558 -0.26 -15.94 -18.63
N GLY A 559 -0.53 -15.82 -17.34
CA GLY A 559 0.43 -16.22 -16.30
C GLY A 559 0.20 -15.58 -14.93
N THR A 560 -0.38 -14.38 -14.87
CA THR A 560 -0.79 -13.78 -13.59
C THR A 560 -2.24 -14.16 -13.31
N THR A 561 -2.47 -15.26 -12.59
CA THR A 561 -3.80 -15.71 -12.13
C THR A 561 -4.50 -14.70 -11.21
N LEU A 562 -3.75 -13.71 -10.73
CA LEU A 562 -4.14 -12.75 -9.70
C LEU A 562 -5.27 -11.81 -10.15
N GLU A 563 -5.11 -11.08 -11.25
CA GLU A 563 -6.06 -10.03 -11.62
C GLU A 563 -7.46 -10.55 -12.00
N PRO A 564 -7.61 -11.65 -12.75
CA PRO A 564 -8.92 -12.27 -13.00
C PRO A 564 -9.59 -12.82 -11.74
N SER A 565 -8.81 -13.18 -10.72
CA SER A 565 -9.36 -13.73 -9.49
C SER A 565 -9.90 -12.67 -8.52
N VAL A 566 -9.56 -11.39 -8.76
CA VAL A 566 -10.00 -10.24 -7.94
C VAL A 566 -11.23 -9.56 -8.55
N PHE A 567 -11.48 -9.76 -9.85
CA PHE A 567 -12.62 -9.15 -10.56
C PHE A 567 -13.46 -10.22 -11.27
N SER A 568 -14.77 -10.19 -11.05
CA SER A 568 -15.72 -11.12 -11.67
C SER A 568 -16.18 -10.71 -13.07
N SER A 569 -15.80 -9.50 -13.54
CA SER A 569 -16.16 -8.93 -14.84
C SER A 569 -14.93 -8.52 -15.67
N LEU A 570 -14.80 -7.24 -16.04
CA LEU A 570 -13.65 -6.71 -16.78
C LEU A 570 -12.45 -6.58 -15.82
N THR A 571 -11.29 -7.09 -16.23
CA THR A 571 -10.06 -6.96 -15.45
C THR A 571 -9.49 -5.56 -15.60
N THR A 572 -9.48 -4.76 -14.53
CA THR A 572 -9.06 -3.35 -14.57
C THR A 572 -7.98 -3.03 -13.52
N ALA A 573 -7.07 -3.97 -13.24
CA ALA A 573 -6.00 -3.81 -12.27
C ALA A 573 -4.67 -3.39 -12.93
N THR A 574 -3.84 -2.61 -12.21
CA THR A 574 -2.62 -1.97 -12.75
C THR A 574 -1.38 -2.31 -11.91
N HIS A 575 -0.91 -3.57 -11.99
CA HIS A 575 0.24 -4.05 -11.19
C HIS A 575 1.52 -4.29 -12.01
N ASP A 576 1.53 -5.26 -12.92
CA ASP A 576 2.76 -5.62 -13.67
C ASP A 576 2.46 -6.19 -15.06
N ARG A 577 3.14 -5.67 -16.10
CA ARG A 577 3.02 -6.09 -17.49
C ARG A 577 4.32 -5.84 -18.29
N ASN A 578 4.49 -6.60 -19.36
CA ASN A 578 5.60 -6.54 -20.30
C ASN A 578 5.36 -5.61 -21.51
N VAL A 579 4.31 -4.78 -21.46
CA VAL A 579 4.00 -3.76 -22.48
C VAL A 579 4.29 -2.39 -21.87
N ARG A 580 4.62 -1.35 -22.65
CA ARG A 580 5.10 -0.04 -22.13
C ARG A 580 4.07 1.09 -21.92
N ARG A 581 2.93 1.11 -22.63
CA ARG A 581 1.92 2.20 -22.54
C ARG A 581 0.46 1.75 -22.51
N LEU A 582 -0.04 1.06 -23.55
CA LEU A 582 -1.42 0.56 -23.56
C LEU A 582 -1.42 -0.94 -23.23
N TYR A 583 -1.93 -1.25 -22.04
CA TYR A 583 -1.82 -2.60 -21.47
C TYR A 583 -3.07 -3.43 -21.72
N ALA A 584 -4.18 -2.83 -22.12
CA ALA A 584 -5.47 -3.51 -22.13
C ALA A 584 -5.55 -4.52 -23.28
N SER A 585 -5.61 -5.80 -22.92
CA SER A 585 -5.65 -6.88 -23.92
C SER A 585 -6.96 -6.96 -24.68
N LEU A 586 -8.08 -6.59 -24.04
CA LEU A 586 -9.44 -6.80 -24.55
C LEU A 586 -9.69 -8.24 -25.07
N GLY A 587 -9.00 -9.26 -24.52
CA GLY A 587 -9.08 -10.64 -25.00
C GLY A 587 -8.08 -11.01 -26.11
N ALA A 588 -7.12 -10.13 -26.44
CA ALA A 588 -5.91 -10.42 -27.20
C ALA A 588 -4.80 -11.02 -26.31
N ASN A 589 -3.72 -11.46 -26.94
CA ASN A 589 -2.42 -11.57 -26.27
C ASN A 589 -1.73 -10.20 -26.26
N LEU A 590 -1.19 -9.82 -25.09
CA LEU A 590 -0.39 -8.61 -24.96
C LEU A 590 1.05 -8.88 -25.39
N ALA A 591 1.51 -8.13 -26.38
CA ALA A 591 2.92 -8.02 -26.74
C ALA A 591 3.28 -6.53 -26.82
N ASP A 592 4.52 -6.22 -26.50
CA ASP A 592 4.99 -4.83 -26.46
C ASP A 592 4.95 -4.21 -27.87
N GLY A 593 4.39 -3.00 -27.98
CA GLY A 593 4.18 -2.29 -29.24
C GLY A 593 3.01 -2.80 -30.10
N ASN A 594 1.96 -3.34 -29.45
CA ASN A 594 0.67 -3.68 -30.08
C ASN A 594 -0.40 -2.60 -29.82
N ASP A 595 -0.02 -1.35 -29.55
CA ASP A 595 -0.89 -0.27 -29.10
C ASP A 595 -2.05 0.01 -30.11
N GLU A 596 -1.81 -0.13 -31.42
CA GLU A 596 -2.81 0.04 -32.49
C GLU A 596 -3.93 -1.00 -32.40
N ASN A 597 -3.59 -2.24 -32.05
CA ASN A 597 -4.55 -3.33 -31.94
C ASN A 597 -5.56 -3.07 -30.82
N PHE A 598 -5.15 -2.36 -29.76
CA PHE A 598 -6.08 -1.93 -28.73
C PHE A 598 -7.07 -0.90 -29.29
N CYS A 599 -6.57 0.13 -30.00
CA CYS A 599 -7.40 1.16 -30.61
C CYS A 599 -8.44 0.56 -31.59
N TYR A 600 -7.99 -0.34 -32.48
CA TYR A 600 -8.85 -0.97 -33.48
C TYR A 600 -10.00 -1.78 -32.90
N ARG A 601 -9.85 -2.39 -31.72
CA ARG A 601 -10.95 -3.12 -31.07
C ARG A 601 -12.11 -2.23 -30.65
N CYS A 602 -11.85 -0.98 -30.30
CA CYS A 602 -12.89 0.00 -30.04
C CYS A 602 -13.38 0.66 -31.35
N HIS A 603 -12.45 0.94 -32.26
CA HIS A 603 -12.65 1.65 -33.54
C HIS A 603 -12.88 0.72 -34.75
N SER A 604 -13.61 -0.36 -34.53
CA SER A 604 -14.07 -1.32 -35.55
C SER A 604 -15.57 -1.53 -35.45
N LYS A 605 -16.18 -2.10 -36.48
CA LYS A 605 -17.57 -2.57 -36.50
C LYS A 605 -17.65 -4.00 -35.97
N THR A 606 -18.85 -4.39 -35.54
CA THR A 606 -19.13 -5.78 -35.09
C THR A 606 -18.91 -6.84 -36.17
N GLY A 607 -18.93 -6.44 -37.46
CA GLY A 607 -18.67 -7.32 -38.60
C GLY A 607 -17.20 -7.37 -39.06
N ASP A 608 -16.31 -6.55 -38.49
CA ASP A 608 -14.91 -6.52 -38.91
C ASP A 608 -14.16 -7.74 -38.37
N THR A 609 -13.54 -8.53 -39.24
CA THR A 609 -12.88 -9.77 -38.83
C THR A 609 -11.52 -9.49 -38.18
N ASN A 610 -11.39 -9.83 -36.89
CA ASN A 610 -10.14 -9.82 -36.12
C ASN A 610 -9.38 -8.47 -36.06
N PRO A 611 -9.99 -7.38 -35.54
CA PRO A 611 -9.41 -6.04 -35.50
C PRO A 611 -8.30 -5.87 -34.43
N GLY A 612 -7.54 -6.91 -34.09
CA GLY A 612 -6.49 -6.81 -33.07
C GLY A 612 -6.13 -8.12 -32.35
N GLY A 613 -6.24 -9.28 -33.02
CA GLY A 613 -5.74 -10.56 -32.50
C GLY A 613 -6.63 -11.27 -31.47
N GLY A 614 -7.94 -11.06 -31.49
CA GLY A 614 -8.89 -11.68 -30.55
C GLY A 614 -10.32 -11.26 -30.85
N PRO A 615 -11.27 -11.40 -29.90
CA PRO A 615 -12.68 -11.31 -30.23
C PRO A 615 -13.08 -9.90 -30.69
N VAL A 616 -13.98 -9.86 -31.67
CA VAL A 616 -14.65 -8.62 -32.11
C VAL A 616 -15.51 -8.08 -30.98
N LYS A 617 -15.73 -6.77 -30.95
CA LYS A 617 -16.72 -6.21 -30.01
C LYS A 617 -18.12 -6.74 -30.33
N THR A 618 -18.96 -6.85 -29.33
CA THR A 618 -20.24 -7.55 -29.45
C THR A 618 -21.46 -6.63 -29.62
N VAL A 619 -21.27 -5.32 -29.50
CA VAL A 619 -22.35 -4.31 -29.55
C VAL A 619 -21.96 -3.23 -30.55
N ALA A 620 -22.84 -2.96 -31.52
CA ALA A 620 -22.68 -1.88 -32.47
C ALA A 620 -22.94 -0.52 -31.81
N ASN A 621 -22.37 0.55 -32.37
CA ASN A 621 -22.51 1.94 -31.89
C ASN A 621 -21.99 2.14 -30.45
N LYS A 622 -21.11 1.26 -29.99
CA LYS A 622 -20.50 1.26 -28.65
C LYS A 622 -19.03 0.92 -28.72
N ASP A 623 -18.28 1.37 -27.73
CA ASP A 623 -16.90 0.94 -27.51
C ASP A 623 -16.83 -0.55 -27.12
N TYR A 624 -15.63 -1.11 -27.02
CA TYR A 624 -15.46 -2.52 -26.67
C TYR A 624 -16.06 -2.86 -25.28
N TYR A 625 -16.03 -1.91 -24.34
CA TYR A 625 -16.56 -2.11 -22.98
C TYR A 625 -18.09 -1.99 -22.89
N ARG A 626 -18.78 -1.64 -23.98
CA ARG A 626 -20.24 -1.45 -24.05
C ARG A 626 -20.76 -0.26 -23.23
N THR A 627 -19.92 0.74 -23.00
CA THR A 627 -20.24 1.91 -22.18
C THR A 627 -20.39 3.15 -23.05
N ALA A 628 -19.30 3.58 -23.70
CA ALA A 628 -19.26 4.81 -24.48
C ALA A 628 -19.95 4.64 -25.84
N THR A 629 -20.70 5.67 -26.25
CA THR A 629 -21.36 5.70 -27.57
C THR A 629 -20.35 6.02 -28.66
N MET A 630 -20.40 5.27 -29.77
CA MET A 630 -19.54 5.46 -30.94
C MET A 630 -20.40 5.81 -32.16
N SER A 631 -19.94 6.77 -32.97
CA SER A 631 -20.54 7.05 -34.28
C SER A 631 -20.11 6.01 -35.32
N ASN A 632 -20.90 5.86 -36.39
CA ASN A 632 -20.55 4.96 -37.51
C ASN A 632 -19.17 5.31 -38.10
N ASP A 633 -18.82 6.59 -38.14
CA ASP A 633 -17.51 7.05 -38.60
C ASP A 633 -16.41 6.53 -37.65
N ALA A 634 -16.56 6.74 -36.35
CA ALA A 634 -15.55 6.31 -35.39
C ALA A 634 -15.36 4.78 -35.35
N GLU A 635 -16.39 3.99 -35.67
CA GLU A 635 -16.31 2.54 -35.84
C GLU A 635 -15.73 2.11 -37.19
N GLY A 636 -15.69 2.99 -38.19
CA GLY A 636 -15.22 2.69 -39.55
C GLY A 636 -13.71 2.79 -39.75
N ILE A 637 -12.95 3.21 -38.73
CA ILE A 637 -11.51 3.50 -38.83
C ILE A 637 -10.70 2.26 -39.21
N PHE A 638 -10.97 1.11 -38.59
CA PHE A 638 -10.26 -0.13 -38.90
C PHE A 638 -10.33 -0.49 -40.38
N ALA A 639 -11.53 -0.40 -40.98
CA ALA A 639 -11.74 -0.69 -42.41
C ALA A 639 -10.97 0.27 -43.34
N LEU A 640 -10.72 1.52 -42.93
CA LEU A 640 -9.91 2.46 -43.72
C LEU A 640 -8.44 2.02 -43.78
N PHE A 641 -7.88 1.53 -42.68
CA PHE A 641 -6.52 1.01 -42.64
C PHE A 641 -6.36 -0.36 -43.33
N ALA A 642 -7.44 -1.00 -43.77
CA ALA A 642 -7.38 -2.15 -44.66
C ALA A 642 -7.10 -1.77 -46.13
N LYS A 643 -7.24 -0.48 -46.50
CA LYS A 643 -7.06 -0.01 -47.88
C LYS A 643 -5.59 0.00 -48.32
N THR A 644 -5.37 0.05 -49.64
CA THR A 644 -4.04 -0.02 -50.25
C THR A 644 -3.14 1.15 -49.85
N ASN A 645 -3.62 2.39 -50.01
CA ASN A 645 -2.84 3.59 -49.72
C ASN A 645 -3.18 4.09 -48.32
N LYS A 646 -2.22 4.07 -47.41
CA LYS A 646 -2.43 4.40 -46.00
C LYS A 646 -1.12 4.75 -45.31
N HIS A 647 -1.23 5.36 -44.14
CA HIS A 647 -0.15 5.32 -43.15
C HIS A 647 -0.03 3.90 -42.57
N ASN A 648 1.20 3.40 -42.46
CA ASN A 648 1.47 2.04 -42.02
C ASN A 648 1.47 1.93 -40.49
N VAL A 649 0.34 2.21 -39.84
CA VAL A 649 0.28 2.28 -38.37
C VAL A 649 0.57 0.96 -37.67
N ALA A 650 0.19 -0.17 -38.29
CA ALA A 650 0.46 -1.50 -37.75
C ALA A 650 1.87 -2.05 -38.10
N GLY A 651 2.67 -1.29 -38.85
CA GLY A 651 4.00 -1.75 -39.32
C GLY A 651 5.17 -1.27 -38.49
N TYR A 652 4.91 -0.51 -37.43
CA TYR A 652 5.91 -0.05 -36.48
C TYR A 652 5.54 -0.57 -35.10
N THR A 653 6.55 -0.85 -34.29
CA THR A 653 6.37 -1.44 -32.97
C THR A 653 7.39 -0.79 -32.06
N GLY A 654 6.91 -0.12 -31.01
CA GLY A 654 7.78 0.34 -29.94
C GLY A 654 8.64 1.55 -30.25
N ARG A 655 8.25 2.35 -31.24
CA ARG A 655 9.02 3.51 -31.70
C ARG A 655 8.44 4.83 -31.19
N HIS A 656 7.11 4.95 -31.09
CA HIS A 656 6.49 6.10 -30.46
C HIS A 656 7.03 6.28 -29.06
N LYS A 657 7.02 7.51 -28.55
CA LYS A 657 7.52 7.90 -27.23
C LYS A 657 6.52 8.82 -26.52
N PRO A 658 6.31 8.66 -25.20
CA PRO A 658 5.18 9.29 -24.51
C PRO A 658 5.35 10.79 -24.28
N SER A 659 6.50 11.36 -24.63
CA SER A 659 6.91 12.73 -24.38
C SER A 659 7.70 13.24 -25.58
N THR A 660 7.51 14.50 -25.94
CA THR A 660 8.29 15.19 -26.99
C THR A 660 9.44 16.02 -26.43
N SER A 661 9.68 15.95 -25.11
CA SER A 661 10.78 16.66 -24.46
C SER A 661 12.14 16.11 -24.87
N ALA A 662 13.18 16.90 -24.64
CA ALA A 662 14.56 16.55 -24.98
C ALA A 662 14.97 15.16 -24.46
N GLY A 663 15.56 14.33 -25.32
CA GLY A 663 15.95 12.95 -25.00
C GLY A 663 14.80 11.94 -25.07
N ASN A 664 13.63 12.37 -25.56
CA ASN A 664 12.47 11.52 -25.80
C ASN A 664 12.08 11.59 -27.29
N GLU A 665 10.84 11.89 -27.68
CA GLU A 665 10.40 11.98 -29.09
C GLU A 665 10.62 13.37 -29.68
N ASP A 666 11.78 13.97 -29.44
CA ASP A 666 12.11 15.28 -29.98
C ASP A 666 12.47 15.21 -31.48
N GLY A 667 12.77 16.36 -32.09
CA GLY A 667 13.13 16.45 -33.51
C GLY A 667 14.39 15.66 -33.87
N THR A 668 15.33 15.48 -32.93
CA THR A 668 16.53 14.66 -33.15
C THR A 668 16.15 13.19 -33.25
N TYR A 669 15.25 12.72 -32.38
CA TYR A 669 14.77 11.35 -32.42
C TYR A 669 14.03 11.04 -33.73
N ILE A 670 13.11 11.91 -34.14
CA ILE A 670 12.34 11.78 -35.39
C ILE A 670 13.26 11.85 -36.62
N SER A 671 14.28 12.69 -36.60
CA SER A 671 15.20 12.83 -37.73
C SER A 671 16.03 11.57 -38.04
N ASN A 672 16.10 10.61 -37.14
CA ASN A 672 16.81 9.36 -37.36
C ASN A 672 15.94 8.35 -38.13
N SER A 673 16.42 7.86 -39.27
CA SER A 673 15.71 6.90 -40.12
C SER A 673 15.39 5.57 -39.42
N ALA A 674 16.19 5.15 -38.44
CA ALA A 674 15.93 3.96 -37.62
C ALA A 674 14.66 4.12 -36.77
N ASN A 675 14.31 5.37 -36.43
CA ASN A 675 13.17 5.73 -35.62
C ASN A 675 11.96 6.16 -36.47
N LYS A 676 12.00 6.01 -37.80
CA LYS A 676 10.84 6.28 -38.66
C LYS A 676 9.63 5.49 -38.20
N HIS A 677 8.53 6.15 -37.86
CA HIS A 677 7.29 5.49 -37.49
C HIS A 677 6.08 6.41 -37.74
N VAL A 678 4.92 5.78 -37.74
CA VAL A 678 3.62 6.42 -37.59
C VAL A 678 2.75 5.38 -36.89
N GLU A 679 2.16 5.74 -35.77
CA GLU A 679 1.34 4.95 -34.86
C GLU A 679 0.06 5.77 -34.56
N CYS A 680 -0.99 5.16 -34.01
CA CYS A 680 -2.21 5.91 -33.72
C CYS A 680 -1.94 7.07 -32.75
N ALA A 681 -1.02 6.89 -31.81
CA ALA A 681 -0.66 7.87 -30.79
C ALA A 681 0.21 9.04 -31.31
N ASP A 682 0.79 8.92 -32.51
CA ASP A 682 1.52 10.03 -33.14
C ASP A 682 0.58 11.13 -33.65
N CYS A 683 -0.66 10.77 -33.97
CA CYS A 683 -1.67 11.70 -34.49
C CYS A 683 -2.81 11.96 -33.49
N HIS A 684 -2.97 11.10 -32.49
CA HIS A 684 -4.02 11.21 -31.48
C HIS A 684 -3.42 11.17 -30.07
N ASN A 685 -3.93 12.03 -29.20
CA ASN A 685 -3.67 11.91 -27.78
C ASN A 685 -4.95 11.45 -27.08
N VAL A 686 -5.02 10.17 -26.71
CA VAL A 686 -6.19 9.59 -26.04
C VAL A 686 -6.57 10.31 -24.75
N HIS A 687 -5.62 11.00 -24.11
CA HIS A 687 -5.87 11.76 -22.89
C HIS A 687 -6.43 13.16 -23.14
N SER A 688 -6.57 13.59 -24.38
CA SER A 688 -7.02 14.95 -24.73
C SER A 688 -8.03 14.99 -25.85
N ALA A 689 -8.02 14.01 -26.77
CA ALA A 689 -8.88 13.96 -27.94
C ALA A 689 -10.37 14.01 -27.57
N THR A 690 -11.17 14.74 -28.34
CA THR A 690 -12.63 14.77 -28.18
C THR A 690 -13.34 14.29 -29.44
N ALA A 691 -14.64 14.02 -29.33
CA ALA A 691 -15.46 13.69 -30.48
C ALA A 691 -15.46 14.80 -31.56
N VAL A 692 -15.36 16.06 -31.14
CA VAL A 692 -15.32 17.23 -32.05
C VAL A 692 -13.89 17.45 -32.59
N ASN A 693 -12.88 17.19 -31.76
CA ASN A 693 -11.47 17.45 -32.06
C ASN A 693 -10.62 16.19 -31.77
N PRO A 694 -10.62 15.19 -32.67
CA PRO A 694 -9.92 13.92 -32.45
C PRO A 694 -8.39 14.04 -32.34
N THR A 695 -7.81 15.10 -32.89
CA THR A 695 -6.37 15.38 -32.88
C THR A 695 -5.93 16.26 -31.71
N ARG A 696 -6.86 16.68 -30.84
CA ARG A 696 -6.52 17.53 -29.68
C ARG A 696 -5.53 16.81 -28.77
N GLY A 697 -4.50 17.53 -28.35
CA GLY A 697 -3.40 17.09 -27.50
C GLY A 697 -2.32 16.30 -28.22
N ALA A 698 -2.47 16.00 -29.52
CA ALA A 698 -1.45 15.32 -30.28
C ALA A 698 -0.16 16.16 -30.34
N PRO A 699 1.02 15.54 -30.38
CA PRO A 699 2.26 16.26 -30.57
C PRO A 699 2.26 16.92 -31.95
N GLY A 700 2.58 18.20 -32.01
CA GLY A 700 2.70 18.97 -33.25
C GLY A 700 3.90 19.90 -33.23
N VAL A 701 4.15 20.56 -34.37
CA VAL A 701 5.17 21.60 -34.50
C VAL A 701 4.63 22.82 -35.22
N ASP A 702 5.01 24.00 -34.74
CA ASP A 702 4.77 25.28 -35.42
C ASP A 702 6.05 25.72 -36.16
N PRO A 703 5.98 25.94 -37.48
CA PRO A 703 7.10 26.48 -38.24
C PRO A 703 7.29 27.97 -37.92
N THR A 704 8.55 28.39 -37.84
CA THR A 704 8.93 29.80 -37.92
C THR A 704 9.23 30.13 -39.38
N ASN A 705 8.23 30.59 -40.12
CA ASN A 705 8.38 30.86 -41.55
C ASN A 705 9.42 31.94 -41.83
N SER A 706 10.26 31.70 -42.85
CA SER A 706 11.16 32.72 -43.37
C SER A 706 10.36 33.84 -44.02
N VAL A 707 10.81 35.10 -43.86
CA VAL A 707 10.23 36.27 -44.52
C VAL A 707 10.51 36.32 -46.03
N SER A 708 11.40 35.46 -46.52
CA SER A 708 11.77 35.36 -47.93
C SER A 708 10.90 34.35 -48.67
N ASN A 709 10.55 34.69 -49.90
CA ASN A 709 9.84 33.80 -50.82
C ASN A 709 10.59 32.47 -51.00
N TRP A 710 9.88 31.35 -50.99
CA TRP A 710 10.39 30.00 -51.27
C TRP A 710 11.60 29.57 -50.44
N THR A 711 11.59 29.96 -49.17
CA THR A 711 12.66 29.66 -48.23
C THR A 711 12.11 28.78 -47.11
N ALA A 712 12.87 27.74 -46.72
CA ALA A 712 12.47 26.84 -45.66
C ALA A 712 12.32 27.59 -44.31
N PRO A 713 11.45 27.11 -43.41
CA PRO A 713 11.33 27.67 -42.06
C PRO A 713 12.67 27.70 -41.31
N THR A 714 12.91 28.75 -40.53
CA THR A 714 14.17 28.94 -39.78
C THR A 714 14.21 28.14 -38.47
N GLY A 715 13.07 27.60 -38.04
CA GLY A 715 12.95 26.79 -36.85
C GLY A 715 11.54 26.21 -36.70
N TYR A 716 11.39 25.32 -35.72
CA TYR A 716 10.13 24.66 -35.40
C TYR A 716 9.96 24.60 -33.89
N ALA A 717 8.85 25.11 -33.37
CA ALA A 717 8.49 25.01 -31.95
C ALA A 717 7.60 23.78 -31.72
N SER A 718 7.94 22.93 -30.77
CA SER A 718 7.07 21.79 -30.41
C SER A 718 5.85 22.31 -29.63
N VAL A 719 4.67 21.84 -29.99
CA VAL A 719 3.39 22.28 -29.44
C VAL A 719 2.44 21.11 -29.22
N SER A 720 1.45 21.31 -28.36
CA SER A 720 0.30 20.40 -28.23
C SER A 720 -0.84 20.93 -29.10
N VAL A 721 -1.39 20.09 -29.96
CA VAL A 721 -2.39 20.52 -30.96
C VAL A 721 -3.74 20.80 -30.29
N ASN A 722 -4.38 21.92 -30.59
CA ASN A 722 -5.69 22.25 -30.02
C ASN A 722 -6.86 21.48 -30.67
N GLY A 723 -6.60 20.84 -31.82
CA GLY A 723 -7.56 20.11 -32.65
C GLY A 723 -8.08 20.94 -33.82
N GLY A 724 -8.91 20.33 -34.68
CA GLY A 724 -9.53 21.03 -35.81
C GLY A 724 -8.55 21.40 -36.94
N ASP A 725 -8.46 22.68 -37.28
CA ASP A 725 -7.70 23.21 -38.43
C ASP A 725 -6.17 23.29 -38.21
N ASP A 726 -5.71 22.78 -37.08
CA ASP A 726 -4.29 22.70 -36.70
C ASP A 726 -3.64 21.37 -37.13
N GLU A 727 -4.31 20.57 -37.98
CA GLU A 727 -3.81 19.26 -38.46
C GLU A 727 -2.38 19.34 -39.03
N TYR A 728 -2.05 20.42 -39.74
CA TYR A 728 -0.72 20.61 -40.34
C TYR A 728 0.42 20.47 -39.33
N ARG A 729 0.21 20.88 -38.06
CA ARG A 729 1.20 20.80 -36.99
C ARG A 729 1.65 19.37 -36.75
N ILE A 730 0.75 18.41 -36.88
CA ILE A 730 1.03 16.98 -36.72
C ILE A 730 1.82 16.49 -37.92
N CYS A 731 1.33 16.79 -39.14
CA CYS A 731 1.94 16.37 -40.39
C CYS A 731 3.39 16.88 -40.51
N PHE A 732 3.65 18.11 -40.10
CA PHE A 732 4.97 18.74 -40.19
C PHE A 732 6.01 18.06 -39.30
N ARG A 733 5.62 17.31 -38.27
CA ARG A 733 6.61 16.52 -37.51
C ARG A 733 7.35 15.52 -38.40
N CYS A 734 6.67 14.95 -39.39
CA CYS A 734 7.25 13.92 -40.26
C CYS A 734 7.55 14.42 -41.67
N HIS A 735 6.75 15.36 -42.18
CA HIS A 735 6.74 15.80 -43.58
C HIS A 735 7.32 17.20 -43.81
N SER A 736 7.97 17.81 -42.82
CA SER A 736 8.67 19.09 -42.98
C SER A 736 10.13 19.01 -42.55
N GLY A 737 10.84 20.14 -42.66
CA GLY A 737 12.20 20.33 -42.16
C GLY A 737 12.40 20.12 -40.66
N TYR A 738 11.34 19.91 -39.85
CA TYR A 738 11.50 19.41 -38.48
C TYR A 738 12.16 18.03 -38.45
N ASN A 739 11.80 17.18 -39.42
CA ASN A 739 12.48 15.94 -39.73
C ASN A 739 13.66 16.25 -40.65
N THR A 740 14.83 16.51 -40.09
CA THR A 740 16.05 16.74 -40.89
C THR A 740 16.50 15.50 -41.68
N GLY A 741 15.96 14.32 -41.36
CA GLY A 741 16.12 13.06 -42.08
C GLY A 741 15.08 12.78 -43.16
N LEU A 742 14.28 13.78 -43.58
CA LEU A 742 13.17 13.63 -44.54
C LEU A 742 13.53 12.81 -45.80
N THR A 743 14.64 13.14 -46.45
CA THR A 743 15.10 12.45 -47.67
C THR A 743 15.63 11.05 -47.40
N SER A 744 16.09 10.78 -46.17
CA SER A 744 16.50 9.44 -45.72
C SER A 744 15.29 8.55 -45.44
N TRP A 745 14.16 9.14 -45.02
CA TRP A 745 12.89 8.44 -44.87
C TRP A 745 12.29 8.07 -46.22
N ASN A 746 12.36 9.00 -47.19
CA ASN A 746 12.02 8.75 -48.58
C ASN A 746 12.63 9.84 -49.49
N ALA A 747 13.45 9.45 -50.46
CA ALA A 747 14.12 10.39 -51.36
C ALA A 747 13.17 11.23 -52.23
N ALA A 748 11.91 10.77 -52.40
CA ALA A 748 10.87 11.47 -53.15
C ALA A 748 10.05 12.46 -52.30
N TRP A 749 10.26 12.53 -50.99
CA TRP A 749 9.55 13.48 -50.13
C TRP A 749 10.13 14.89 -50.27
N THR A 750 9.23 15.87 -50.16
CA THR A 750 9.50 17.30 -50.19
C THR A 750 9.14 17.94 -48.86
N ASP A 751 9.76 19.08 -48.56
CA ASP A 751 9.58 19.77 -47.28
C ASP A 751 8.27 20.58 -47.27
N GLY A 752 7.24 20.02 -46.64
CA GLY A 752 5.93 20.66 -46.51
C GLY A 752 5.97 22.03 -45.83
N GLY A 753 6.88 22.25 -44.88
CA GLY A 753 6.99 23.55 -44.20
C GLY A 753 7.56 24.64 -45.12
N LYS A 754 8.42 24.26 -46.09
CA LYS A 754 8.85 25.18 -47.16
C LYS A 754 7.71 25.44 -48.15
N GLU A 755 6.97 24.41 -48.53
CA GLU A 755 5.95 24.47 -49.56
C GLU A 755 4.71 25.27 -49.14
N PHE A 756 4.25 25.09 -47.91
CA PHE A 756 3.07 25.77 -47.38
C PHE A 756 3.37 27.11 -46.69
N SER A 757 4.65 27.50 -46.67
CA SER A 757 5.09 28.79 -46.12
C SER A 757 4.28 29.95 -46.69
N THR A 758 3.89 30.81 -45.78
CA THR A 758 2.88 31.85 -45.97
C THR A 758 3.47 33.09 -46.65
N ASN A 759 4.81 33.10 -46.78
CA ASN A 759 5.60 34.07 -47.52
C ASN A 759 5.87 33.62 -48.98
N ASN A 760 5.40 32.45 -49.40
CA ASN A 760 5.47 32.02 -50.79
C ASN A 760 4.56 32.88 -51.67
N ALA A 761 4.99 33.13 -52.92
CA ALA A 761 4.20 33.91 -53.88
C ALA A 761 2.86 33.24 -54.26
N SER A 762 2.75 31.92 -54.10
CA SER A 762 1.47 31.21 -54.07
C SER A 762 1.51 30.05 -53.09
N TYR A 763 0.39 29.76 -52.43
CA TYR A 763 0.26 28.64 -51.49
C TYR A 763 -1.21 28.30 -51.26
N HIS A 764 -1.45 27.08 -50.79
CA HIS A 764 -2.71 26.65 -50.22
C HIS A 764 -2.71 26.93 -48.71
N TRP A 765 -3.77 27.59 -48.23
CA TRP A 765 -3.90 28.04 -46.85
C TRP A 765 -4.11 26.90 -45.85
N VAL A 766 -3.01 26.31 -45.37
CA VAL A 766 -2.97 25.30 -44.29
C VAL A 766 -2.25 25.76 -43.02
N GLU A 767 -1.66 26.96 -43.04
CA GLU A 767 -1.01 27.63 -41.89
C GLU A 767 -1.86 28.83 -41.40
N GLY A 768 -1.65 29.33 -40.18
CA GLY A 768 -2.61 30.16 -39.42
C GLY A 768 -2.82 31.63 -39.83
N ASP A 769 -2.84 31.98 -41.12
CA ASP A 769 -2.63 33.38 -41.57
C ASP A 769 -3.90 34.13 -41.96
N LYS A 770 -4.93 34.10 -41.11
CA LYS A 770 -6.09 34.98 -41.29
C LYS A 770 -5.67 36.44 -41.10
N GLY A 771 -5.07 37.03 -42.14
CA GLY A 771 -4.47 38.36 -42.12
C GLY A 771 -3.12 38.52 -42.82
N ALA A 772 -2.49 37.47 -43.37
CA ALA A 772 -1.28 37.66 -44.19
C ALA A 772 -1.63 38.48 -45.44
N ALA A 773 -1.02 39.66 -45.57
CA ALA A 773 -1.32 40.67 -46.58
C ALA A 773 -0.84 40.32 -48.00
N LYS A 774 -0.93 39.06 -48.42
CA LYS A 774 -0.30 38.54 -49.65
C LYS A 774 -1.15 37.51 -50.43
N ALA A 775 -2.49 37.59 -50.38
CA ALA A 775 -3.20 37.48 -51.65
C ALA A 775 -2.97 38.82 -52.33
N ASP A 776 -1.86 38.92 -53.06
CA ASP A 776 -1.24 40.19 -53.40
C ASP A 776 -2.26 41.22 -53.91
N THR A 777 -2.54 42.24 -53.09
CA THR A 777 -3.37 43.39 -53.45
C THR A 777 -2.75 44.19 -54.60
N THR A 778 -1.48 43.94 -54.93
CA THR A 778 -0.73 44.52 -56.04
C THR A 778 -1.03 43.83 -57.38
N TYR A 779 -1.45 42.55 -57.39
CA TYR A 779 -1.75 41.78 -58.63
C TYR A 779 -3.25 41.68 -58.98
N GLY A 780 -4.01 42.69 -58.55
CA GLY A 780 -5.43 42.85 -58.86
C GLY A 780 -6.33 42.40 -57.72
N ASN A 781 -7.54 42.97 -57.66
CA ASN A 781 -8.53 42.61 -56.66
C ASN A 781 -8.82 41.11 -56.73
N PHE A 782 -8.24 40.34 -55.82
CA PHE A 782 -8.67 38.98 -55.54
C PHE A 782 -10.15 39.09 -55.17
N ASN A 783 -11.04 38.69 -56.09
CA ASN A 783 -12.46 38.93 -55.91
C ASN A 783 -12.97 37.94 -54.86
N THR A 784 -13.03 38.39 -53.61
CA THR A 784 -13.53 37.66 -52.45
C THR A 784 -14.95 37.10 -52.65
N THR A 785 -15.69 37.63 -53.63
CA THR A 785 -17.00 37.10 -54.07
C THR A 785 -16.90 35.66 -54.54
N TYR A 786 -15.80 35.22 -55.15
CA TYR A 786 -15.68 33.90 -55.79
C TYR A 786 -14.78 32.90 -55.06
N VAL A 787 -14.31 33.25 -53.85
CA VAL A 787 -13.44 32.38 -53.04
C VAL A 787 -14.07 31.01 -52.74
N PHE A 788 -15.41 30.94 -52.68
CA PHE A 788 -16.17 29.71 -52.46
C PHE A 788 -15.88 28.59 -53.48
N LYS A 789 -15.32 28.93 -54.64
CA LYS A 789 -14.91 28.01 -55.70
C LYS A 789 -13.42 27.60 -55.62
N MET A 790 -12.77 27.78 -54.47
CA MET A 790 -11.41 27.31 -54.14
C MET A 790 -11.31 26.80 -52.69
N MET A 791 -12.39 26.23 -52.15
CA MET A 791 -12.49 25.83 -50.74
C MET A 791 -12.90 24.37 -50.60
N PRO A 792 -12.50 23.69 -49.52
CA PRO A 792 -13.04 22.38 -49.21
C PRO A 792 -14.57 22.44 -49.14
N ARG A 793 -15.25 21.51 -49.81
CA ARG A 793 -16.71 21.45 -49.77
C ARG A 793 -17.15 20.70 -48.53
N TYR A 794 -17.32 21.43 -47.43
CA TYR A 794 -17.95 20.91 -46.22
C TYR A 794 -19.47 20.99 -46.32
N ASN A 795 -20.14 19.86 -46.12
CA ASN A 795 -21.60 19.80 -46.18
C ASN A 795 -22.24 20.70 -45.10
N GLY A 796 -23.27 21.45 -45.47
CA GLY A 796 -24.01 22.34 -44.56
C GLY A 796 -23.35 23.70 -44.25
N PHE A 797 -22.20 24.02 -44.85
CA PHE A 797 -21.58 25.34 -44.73
C PHE A 797 -22.09 26.28 -45.83
N THR A 798 -22.45 27.51 -45.46
CA THR A 798 -22.70 28.58 -46.43
C THR A 798 -21.40 29.05 -47.09
N ASP A 799 -21.49 29.63 -48.29
CA ASP A 799 -20.31 30.21 -48.96
C ASP A 799 -19.56 31.20 -48.07
N ALA A 800 -20.27 31.97 -47.24
CA ALA A 800 -19.69 32.92 -46.29
C ALA A 800 -18.91 32.22 -45.16
N GLN A 801 -19.42 31.10 -44.65
CA GLN A 801 -18.72 30.29 -43.65
C GLN A 801 -17.49 29.64 -44.26
N LEU A 802 -17.61 29.07 -45.47
CA LEU A 802 -16.49 28.46 -46.18
C LEU A 802 -15.31 29.45 -46.28
N ARG A 803 -15.53 30.73 -46.63
CA ARG A 803 -14.45 31.75 -46.75
C ARG A 803 -13.59 31.94 -45.51
N GLY A 804 -14.12 31.57 -44.34
CA GLY A 804 -13.43 31.68 -43.07
C GLY A 804 -12.72 30.40 -42.62
N VAL A 805 -12.88 29.29 -43.35
CA VAL A 805 -12.32 27.98 -42.98
C VAL A 805 -10.96 27.78 -43.61
N LYS A 806 -10.02 27.39 -42.77
CA LYS A 806 -8.66 27.05 -43.14
C LYS A 806 -8.62 25.63 -43.72
N MET A 807 -7.81 25.40 -44.77
CA MET A 807 -7.67 24.07 -45.33
C MET A 807 -6.86 23.16 -44.41
N ARG A 808 -7.20 21.89 -44.46
CA ARG A 808 -6.59 20.80 -43.73
C ARG A 808 -5.86 19.90 -44.71
N CYS A 809 -4.77 19.27 -44.26
CA CYS A 809 -4.06 18.29 -45.07
C CYS A 809 -5.02 17.18 -45.53
N SER A 810 -5.95 16.78 -44.65
CA SER A 810 -6.97 15.76 -44.92
C SER A 810 -8.09 16.16 -45.88
N ASP A 811 -8.18 17.42 -46.31
CA ASP A 811 -9.08 17.81 -47.41
C ASP A 811 -8.59 17.26 -48.76
N CYS A 812 -7.29 17.04 -48.86
CA CYS A 812 -6.63 16.46 -50.03
C CYS A 812 -6.20 15.01 -49.76
N HIS A 813 -5.69 14.73 -48.54
CA HIS A 813 -5.11 13.45 -48.13
C HIS A 813 -5.98 12.71 -47.10
N GLY A 814 -6.95 11.91 -47.56
CA GLY A 814 -7.84 11.17 -46.65
C GLY A 814 -8.66 10.07 -47.32
N SER A 815 -9.71 9.66 -46.62
CA SER A 815 -10.62 8.57 -47.00
C SER A 815 -11.29 8.76 -48.38
N ASP A 816 -11.60 7.65 -49.06
CA ASP A 816 -12.24 7.63 -50.39
C ASP A 816 -13.48 8.52 -50.47
N SER A 817 -13.52 9.38 -51.48
CA SER A 817 -14.54 10.38 -51.72
C SER A 817 -14.45 11.66 -50.87
N ALA A 818 -14.83 12.78 -51.48
CA ALA A 818 -14.97 14.05 -50.77
C ALA A 818 -16.08 14.02 -49.69
N GLU A 819 -16.91 12.96 -49.67
CA GLU A 819 -18.17 12.89 -48.94
C GLU A 819 -18.19 11.80 -47.84
N ASN A 820 -17.18 10.92 -47.77
CA ASN A 820 -17.11 9.90 -46.71
C ASN A 820 -16.23 10.34 -45.54
N ASN A 821 -16.86 10.49 -44.39
CA ASN A 821 -16.20 10.40 -43.09
C ASN A 821 -15.84 8.93 -42.80
N PRO A 822 -14.82 8.63 -41.97
CA PRO A 822 -13.99 9.54 -41.15
C PRO A 822 -13.01 10.45 -41.89
N ASN A 823 -12.88 11.70 -41.42
CA ASN A 823 -11.81 12.61 -41.82
C ASN A 823 -10.45 12.20 -41.24
N GLY A 824 -9.38 12.44 -42.00
CA GLY A 824 -7.99 12.13 -41.63
C GLY A 824 -7.32 11.12 -42.58
N PRO A 825 -5.97 11.02 -42.53
CA PRO A 825 -5.19 10.23 -43.48
C PRO A 825 -5.07 8.75 -43.06
N HIS A 826 -6.22 8.10 -42.80
CA HIS A 826 -6.26 6.70 -42.36
C HIS A 826 -6.01 5.74 -43.54
N GLY A 827 -6.74 5.91 -44.64
CA GLY A 827 -6.52 5.11 -45.84
C GLY A 827 -7.49 5.38 -46.98
N SER A 828 -7.04 5.09 -48.19
CA SER A 828 -7.70 5.38 -49.46
C SER A 828 -7.40 4.28 -50.50
N ALA A 829 -8.33 4.05 -51.40
CA ALA A 829 -8.14 3.29 -52.63
C ALA A 829 -7.20 4.03 -53.60
N TYR A 830 -7.06 5.35 -53.48
CA TYR A 830 -6.33 6.21 -54.41
C TYR A 830 -4.89 6.48 -53.95
N ALA A 831 -3.97 6.55 -54.93
CA ALA A 831 -2.55 6.77 -54.66
C ALA A 831 -2.31 8.07 -53.87
N LYS A 832 -1.30 8.07 -52.99
CA LYS A 832 -0.98 9.22 -52.11
C LYS A 832 -2.12 9.63 -51.17
N MET A 833 -3.08 8.72 -50.95
CA MET A 833 -4.27 8.94 -50.12
C MET A 833 -5.15 10.08 -50.62
N LEU A 834 -5.23 10.29 -51.93
CA LEU A 834 -5.99 11.41 -52.48
C LEU A 834 -7.50 11.22 -52.33
N LYS A 835 -8.21 12.30 -52.00
CA LYS A 835 -9.68 12.39 -52.08
C LYS A 835 -10.10 12.74 -53.51
N VAL A 836 -10.93 11.92 -54.15
CA VAL A 836 -11.51 12.20 -55.48
C VAL A 836 -13.03 12.09 -55.42
N PRO A 837 -13.82 12.77 -56.26
CA PRO A 837 -15.27 12.62 -56.29
C PRO A 837 -15.73 11.16 -56.48
N VAL A 838 -16.91 10.82 -55.95
CA VAL A 838 -17.52 9.49 -56.14
C VAL A 838 -17.68 9.21 -57.64
N GLY A 839 -17.23 8.03 -58.10
CA GLY A 839 -17.32 7.64 -59.51
C GLY A 839 -16.21 8.19 -60.41
N SER A 840 -15.13 8.75 -59.85
CA SER A 840 -13.98 9.19 -60.64
C SER A 840 -13.30 8.02 -61.37
N LEU A 841 -13.13 8.15 -62.69
CA LEU A 841 -12.27 7.27 -63.50
C LEU A 841 -10.78 7.58 -63.30
N TYR A 842 -10.45 8.72 -62.69
CA TYR A 842 -9.09 9.20 -62.51
C TYR A 842 -8.65 9.02 -61.07
N THR A 843 -7.99 7.90 -60.83
CA THR A 843 -7.51 7.46 -59.51
C THR A 843 -6.13 8.04 -59.14
N VAL A 844 -5.52 8.87 -60.01
CA VAL A 844 -4.15 9.37 -59.88
C VAL A 844 -3.99 10.78 -60.48
N TRP A 845 -3.39 11.71 -59.74
CA TRP A 845 -2.81 12.96 -60.26
C TRP A 845 -1.45 12.66 -60.91
N ASN A 846 -1.37 12.76 -62.24
CA ASN A 846 -0.16 12.45 -63.01
C ASN A 846 -0.03 13.40 -64.22
N SER A 847 1.04 13.23 -65.00
CA SER A 847 1.31 14.08 -66.16
C SER A 847 0.24 13.98 -67.25
N ALA A 848 -0.65 12.98 -67.23
CA ALA A 848 -1.72 12.83 -68.22
C ALA A 848 -3.04 13.52 -67.83
N SER A 849 -3.16 14.06 -66.60
CA SER A 849 -4.37 14.75 -66.14
C SER A 849 -4.61 16.05 -66.90
N LYS A 850 -5.78 16.22 -67.52
CA LYS A 850 -6.11 17.33 -68.43
C LYS A 850 -7.28 18.17 -67.95
N TYR A 851 -7.32 19.42 -68.41
CA TYR A 851 -8.51 20.24 -68.26
C TYR A 851 -9.69 19.63 -69.05
N GLY A 852 -10.86 19.50 -68.40
CA GLY A 852 -12.06 18.89 -68.98
C GLY A 852 -12.28 17.43 -68.60
N ASP A 853 -11.27 16.78 -68.01
CA ASP A 853 -11.44 15.47 -67.39
C ASP A 853 -12.48 15.56 -66.27
N THR A 854 -13.50 14.70 -66.32
CA THR A 854 -14.48 14.63 -65.24
C THR A 854 -13.80 14.05 -63.99
N ASN A 855 -13.98 14.69 -62.83
CA ASN A 855 -13.64 14.15 -61.50
C ASN A 855 -12.13 14.07 -61.11
N ILE A 856 -11.28 15.00 -61.55
CA ILE A 856 -9.94 15.23 -60.95
C ILE A 856 -10.08 15.80 -59.53
N TRP A 857 -9.18 15.42 -58.61
CA TRP A 857 -9.21 15.84 -57.20
C TRP A 857 -9.24 17.37 -56.99
N CYS A 858 -8.56 18.15 -57.85
CA CYS A 858 -8.59 19.62 -57.80
C CYS A 858 -10.03 20.15 -57.87
N TYR A 859 -10.93 19.47 -58.59
CA TYR A 859 -12.32 19.88 -58.72
C TYR A 859 -13.19 19.69 -57.47
N ASN A 860 -12.64 19.07 -56.41
CA ASN A 860 -13.27 19.09 -55.08
C ASN A 860 -13.39 20.52 -54.56
N CYS A 861 -12.40 21.36 -54.85
CA CYS A 861 -12.34 22.73 -54.37
C CYS A 861 -12.47 23.73 -55.52
N HIS A 862 -11.98 23.41 -56.72
CA HIS A 862 -11.96 24.27 -57.91
C HIS A 862 -13.13 23.99 -58.86
N SER A 863 -13.85 25.03 -59.30
CA SER A 863 -14.90 24.86 -60.32
C SER A 863 -14.30 24.84 -61.73
N SER A 864 -14.53 23.75 -62.49
CA SER A 864 -14.11 23.63 -63.89
C SER A 864 -14.81 24.61 -64.82
N THR A 865 -15.98 25.14 -64.44
CA THR A 865 -16.78 26.08 -65.24
C THR A 865 -16.63 27.53 -64.79
N PHE A 866 -15.62 27.84 -63.97
CA PHE A 866 -15.45 29.17 -63.42
C PHE A 866 -15.02 30.16 -64.51
N THR A 867 -15.83 31.17 -64.82
CA THR A 867 -15.57 32.10 -65.93
C THR A 867 -14.61 33.24 -65.58
N ASN A 868 -14.35 33.49 -64.29
CA ASN A 868 -13.64 34.68 -63.81
C ASN A 868 -12.32 34.32 -63.09
N THR A 869 -11.52 33.45 -63.71
CA THR A 869 -10.19 33.06 -63.20
C THR A 869 -9.20 34.21 -63.26
N GLY A 870 -8.14 34.15 -62.44
CA GLY A 870 -6.96 35.02 -62.58
C GLY A 870 -6.42 35.05 -64.01
N PHE A 871 -6.52 33.91 -64.69
CA PHE A 871 -6.18 33.69 -66.10
C PHE A 871 -7.38 33.94 -67.02
N SER A 872 -7.84 35.19 -67.12
CA SER A 872 -8.96 35.58 -68.00
C SER A 872 -8.75 36.95 -68.64
N SER A 873 -9.40 37.16 -69.78
CA SER A 873 -9.45 38.44 -70.49
C SER A 873 -10.87 38.69 -70.99
N GLY A 874 -11.41 39.89 -70.77
CA GLY A 874 -12.77 40.25 -71.20
C GLY A 874 -13.87 39.32 -70.66
N GLY A 875 -13.66 38.69 -69.49
CA GLY A 875 -14.61 37.74 -68.89
C GLY A 875 -14.55 36.30 -69.44
N SER A 876 -13.63 36.00 -70.36
CA SER A 876 -13.39 34.64 -70.85
C SER A 876 -12.30 33.93 -70.05
N ASN A 877 -12.64 32.80 -69.41
CA ASN A 877 -11.65 31.94 -68.75
C ASN A 877 -10.83 31.18 -69.79
N TYR A 878 -9.53 31.45 -69.84
CA TYR A 878 -8.62 30.81 -70.76
C TYR A 878 -8.43 29.31 -70.52
N HIS A 879 -8.64 28.79 -69.30
CA HIS A 879 -8.69 27.34 -69.08
C HIS A 879 -9.81 26.68 -69.88
N THR A 880 -10.97 27.33 -69.97
CA THR A 880 -12.13 26.82 -70.71
C THR A 880 -12.05 27.06 -72.22
N THR A 881 -11.45 28.18 -72.64
CA THR A 881 -11.52 28.65 -74.03
C THR A 881 -10.24 28.45 -74.84
N LYS A 882 -9.07 28.35 -74.18
CA LYS A 882 -7.76 28.31 -74.83
C LYS A 882 -6.92 27.10 -74.41
N HIS A 883 -7.07 26.63 -73.17
CA HIS A 883 -6.31 25.49 -72.62
C HIS A 883 -7.19 24.25 -72.41
N ASN A 884 -8.25 24.10 -73.20
CA ASN A 884 -9.11 22.93 -73.14
C ASN A 884 -8.38 21.68 -73.67
N GLY A 885 -8.29 20.61 -72.88
CA GLY A 885 -7.62 19.36 -73.25
C GLY A 885 -6.10 19.29 -73.03
N TYR A 886 -5.47 20.35 -72.48
CA TYR A 886 -4.05 20.36 -72.13
C TYR A 886 -3.80 19.79 -70.75
N GLN A 887 -2.60 19.23 -70.53
CA GLN A 887 -2.24 18.61 -69.27
C GLN A 887 -1.98 19.70 -68.22
N CYS A 888 -2.55 19.55 -67.03
CA CYS A 888 -2.40 20.56 -65.99
C CYS A 888 -0.93 20.77 -65.59
N MET A 889 -0.13 19.68 -65.61
CA MET A 889 1.31 19.71 -65.30
C MET A 889 2.19 20.34 -66.39
N ASP A 890 1.62 20.75 -67.54
CA ASP A 890 2.32 21.54 -68.56
C ASP A 890 2.40 23.02 -68.18
N CYS A 891 1.51 23.49 -67.30
CA CYS A 891 1.50 24.88 -66.84
C CYS A 891 1.72 25.00 -65.34
N HIS A 892 1.33 24.00 -64.55
CA HIS A 892 1.44 24.00 -63.09
C HIS A 892 2.49 23.01 -62.58
N ILE A 893 3.02 23.30 -61.39
CA ILE A 893 3.93 22.37 -60.70
C ILE A 893 3.23 21.06 -60.30
N LYS A 894 4.01 19.98 -60.23
CA LYS A 894 3.52 18.63 -59.90
C LYS A 894 3.00 18.49 -58.46
N VAL A 895 3.54 19.27 -57.52
CA VAL A 895 3.17 19.25 -56.09
C VAL A 895 2.49 20.57 -55.75
N PRO A 896 1.16 20.68 -55.89
CA PRO A 896 0.46 21.95 -55.76
C PRO A 896 0.18 22.28 -54.29
N HIS A 897 1.22 22.45 -53.49
CA HIS A 897 1.11 22.91 -52.10
C HIS A 897 1.32 24.42 -52.01
N GLY A 898 2.46 24.87 -52.55
CA GLY A 898 2.80 26.27 -52.75
C GLY A 898 4.01 26.38 -53.67
N TRP A 899 4.31 27.60 -54.12
CA TRP A 899 5.35 27.87 -55.09
C TRP A 899 5.91 29.28 -55.01
N GLN A 900 7.15 29.42 -55.45
CA GLN A 900 7.86 30.70 -55.54
C GLN A 900 7.33 31.66 -56.61
N ILE A 901 6.53 31.16 -57.55
CA ILE A 901 5.88 31.93 -58.60
C ILE A 901 4.36 31.95 -58.31
N PRO A 902 3.67 33.09 -58.54
CA PRO A 902 2.21 33.15 -58.38
C PRO A 902 1.46 32.07 -59.17
N HIS A 903 0.27 31.70 -58.67
CA HIS A 903 -0.65 30.74 -59.30
C HIS A 903 -0.08 29.32 -59.54
N LEU A 904 0.93 28.89 -58.77
CA LEU A 904 1.57 27.57 -58.87
C LEU A 904 2.13 27.27 -60.28
N LEU A 905 2.53 28.30 -61.03
CA LEU A 905 2.98 28.17 -62.41
C LEU A 905 4.42 27.67 -62.52
N LYS A 906 4.70 26.83 -63.51
CA LYS A 906 6.05 26.38 -63.85
C LYS A 906 6.62 27.16 -65.06
N PRO A 907 7.89 27.60 -65.02
CA PRO A 907 8.53 28.21 -66.18
C PRO A 907 9.02 27.14 -67.19
N TYR A 908 9.00 27.49 -68.48
CA TYR A 908 9.34 26.64 -69.64
C TYR A 908 10.77 26.09 -69.58
N ASN A 909 11.71 26.94 -69.16
CA ASN A 909 13.08 26.56 -68.85
C ASN A 909 13.32 26.85 -67.38
N MET A 910 12.99 25.94 -66.46
CA MET A 910 13.44 26.06 -65.06
C MET A 910 14.97 26.26 -65.08
N PRO A 911 15.50 27.45 -64.72
CA PRO A 911 16.92 27.73 -64.88
C PRO A 911 17.78 26.79 -64.04
N ALA A 912 19.03 26.55 -64.46
CA ALA A 912 19.97 25.66 -63.76
C ALA A 912 20.21 26.02 -62.28
N ASN A 913 19.99 27.28 -61.90
CA ASN A 913 19.98 27.78 -60.52
C ASN A 913 18.83 27.22 -59.64
N TYR A 914 17.90 26.43 -60.21
CA TYR A 914 16.86 25.69 -59.49
C TYR A 914 17.01 24.17 -59.61
N ALA A 915 18.18 23.67 -60.05
CA ALA A 915 18.38 22.25 -60.40
C ALA A 915 17.95 21.24 -59.32
N ALA A 916 18.10 21.57 -58.03
CA ALA A 916 17.68 20.71 -56.93
C ALA A 916 16.15 20.61 -56.77
N ASP A 917 15.42 21.71 -57.02
CA ASP A 917 13.95 21.75 -56.95
C ASP A 917 13.32 21.24 -58.26
N ASN A 918 13.99 21.42 -59.40
CA ASN A 918 13.49 21.04 -60.73
C ASN A 918 13.09 19.55 -60.80
N ALA A 919 13.91 18.62 -60.30
CA ALA A 919 13.59 17.18 -60.35
C ALA A 919 12.36 16.76 -59.51
N ARG A 920 12.00 17.52 -58.46
CA ARG A 920 10.93 17.16 -57.51
C ARG A 920 9.60 17.81 -57.84
N TYR A 921 9.63 19.06 -58.32
CA TYR A 921 8.43 19.88 -58.56
C TYR A 921 8.06 19.98 -60.05
N ASN A 922 8.97 19.65 -60.96
CA ASN A 922 8.70 19.59 -62.39
C ASN A 922 8.05 18.23 -62.78
N GLY A 923 7.14 18.28 -63.75
CA GLY A 923 6.52 17.08 -64.32
C GLY A 923 7.50 16.27 -65.19
N THR A 924 7.18 15.02 -65.48
CA THR A 924 7.99 14.13 -66.34
C THR A 924 7.91 14.46 -67.85
N GLY A 925 7.06 15.42 -68.25
CA GLY A 925 6.92 15.87 -69.64
C GLY A 925 7.86 17.04 -69.92
N GLY A 926 8.99 16.77 -70.56
CA GLY A 926 10.10 17.71 -70.75
C GLY A 926 9.94 18.74 -71.87
N THR A 927 8.73 19.11 -72.30
CA THR A 927 8.58 20.00 -73.47
C THR A 927 7.58 21.13 -73.36
N GLY A 928 6.63 21.14 -72.42
CA GLY A 928 5.62 22.22 -72.29
C GLY A 928 5.83 23.09 -71.05
N GLY A 929 5.65 24.41 -71.19
CA GLY A 929 5.74 25.38 -70.10
C GLY A 929 5.57 26.82 -70.56
N ILE A 930 5.53 27.75 -69.61
CA ILE A 930 5.36 29.19 -69.88
C ILE A 930 6.76 29.83 -69.94
N ASP A 931 7.15 30.46 -71.05
CA ASP A 931 8.44 31.15 -71.17
C ASP A 931 8.37 32.50 -70.45
N ILE A 932 8.66 32.49 -69.14
CA ILE A 932 8.53 33.66 -68.26
C ILE A 932 9.92 34.23 -67.95
N PRO A 933 10.19 35.52 -68.20
CA PRO A 933 11.32 36.21 -67.59
C PRO A 933 11.09 36.29 -66.07
N LEU A 934 11.91 35.59 -65.29
CA LEU A 934 11.88 35.66 -63.83
C LEU A 934 12.08 37.13 -63.39
N GLY A 935 11.07 37.70 -62.72
CA GLY A 935 11.08 39.10 -62.28
C GLY A 935 10.37 40.09 -63.20
N SER A 936 9.63 39.63 -64.23
CA SER A 936 8.84 40.57 -65.04
C SER A 936 7.80 41.32 -64.17
N ALA A 937 7.79 42.64 -64.28
CA ALA A 937 6.74 43.49 -63.69
C ALA A 937 5.38 43.35 -64.42
N ASN A 938 5.27 42.43 -65.38
CA ASN A 938 4.17 42.29 -66.33
C ASN A 938 3.11 41.26 -65.91
N TRP A 939 3.09 40.84 -64.65
CA TRP A 939 1.95 40.09 -64.11
C TRP A 939 0.74 41.03 -64.08
N ASN A 940 -0.01 41.06 -65.19
CA ASN A 940 -1.22 41.85 -65.29
C ASN A 940 -2.20 41.43 -64.18
N LYS A 941 -2.95 42.41 -63.69
CA LYS A 941 -4.00 42.17 -62.70
C LYS A 941 -4.94 41.06 -63.18
N SER A 942 -5.44 40.23 -62.27
CA SER A 942 -6.50 39.25 -62.57
C SER A 942 -7.59 39.87 -63.47
N GLY A 943 -7.90 39.25 -64.61
CA GLY A 943 -8.87 39.75 -65.60
C GLY A 943 -8.31 40.70 -66.67
N ALA A 944 -7.05 41.11 -66.56
CA ALA A 944 -6.32 41.92 -67.54
C ALA A 944 -5.21 41.11 -68.25
N TRP A 945 -5.27 39.78 -68.16
CA TRP A 945 -4.32 38.92 -68.86
C TRP A 945 -4.54 39.05 -70.37
N GLN A 946 -3.44 39.11 -71.11
CA GLN A 946 -3.42 39.01 -72.57
C GLN A 946 -2.49 37.85 -72.93
N GLU A 947 -2.67 37.25 -74.10
CA GLU A 947 -1.83 36.15 -74.59
C GLU A 947 -0.33 36.52 -74.59
N SER A 948 -0.03 37.79 -74.86
CA SER A 948 1.31 38.39 -74.74
C SER A 948 1.88 38.51 -73.32
N GLY A 949 1.02 38.44 -72.29
CA GLY A 949 1.40 38.53 -70.87
C GLY A 949 2.01 37.23 -70.32
N CYS A 950 1.87 36.11 -71.03
CA CYS A 950 2.45 34.82 -70.67
C CYS A 950 3.83 34.60 -71.31
N GLY A 951 4.37 35.57 -72.05
CA GLY A 951 5.53 35.33 -72.92
C GLY A 951 5.17 34.45 -74.11
N SER A 952 6.08 33.55 -74.53
CA SER A 952 5.81 32.55 -75.56
C SER A 952 5.35 31.22 -74.96
N HIS A 953 4.24 30.67 -75.45
CA HIS A 953 3.83 29.30 -75.15
C HIS A 953 4.66 28.35 -75.99
N GLN A 954 5.79 27.88 -75.47
CA GLN A 954 6.60 26.92 -76.20
C GLN A 954 6.06 25.51 -75.97
N ASN A 955 5.61 24.89 -77.06
CA ASN A 955 5.00 23.55 -77.15
C ASN A 955 3.73 23.31 -76.32
N CYS A 956 3.04 24.36 -75.87
CA CYS A 956 1.62 24.28 -75.49
C CYS A 956 0.77 24.44 -76.75
N ASN A 957 0.87 23.46 -77.67
CA ASN A 957 0.25 23.49 -79.01
C ASN A 957 -1.22 23.15 -79.00
#